data_AF-A0A1M3HIH3-F1
#
_entry.id   AF-A0A1M3HIH3-F1
#
_cell.length_a   1.000
_cell.length_b   1.000
_cell.length_c   1.000
_cell.angle_alpha   90.00
_cell.angle_beta   90.00
_cell.angle_gamma   90.00
#
_symmetry.space_group_name_H-M   'P 1'
#
loop_
_entity.id
_entity.type
_entity.pdbx_description
1 polymer ?
#
loop_
_entity_poly.entity_id
_entity_poly.type
_entity_poly.pdbx_seq_one_letter_code
_entity_poly.pdbx_strand_id
1 'polypeptide(L)'
;MADTRLDITSFQLIDTRTGQSVYQGVPVYQGSVSKWKNWVFWSLDFSNWLKEGSYRLEVGLPNASVSSYPFIIGKNVLEKATLSDVIYYFKGQRSAGLIDEADHHLPTPPQAPGPDPVKAKTLDLHGGWYDATGDYGIHLSHLSFSAYFNPQQVSLTVWSLLKTEKLLAQRDGTDFRQFRRRLLDEAMYGADYLVRAQAKNGSFYRSIGAPGAGKLAKDRSISPEQKSYRIKVSKDATWANDPIKESWRSYQSSYRSGAGMAIAALAIASTDSILGEYSAADYLHAAENAFTFLEKENVQMTNDGKENILDDYCALSAATELYRATSKKLYQDAAEKRARSLLARFSSWGRYKDYWRADNGDRPFFHPSDAGLPLVSLLYYYPLAPDSTQRQIKEAVRRSMHFEWAITHEVNNPFGYSRQLTQDTLGERHSSFFFPHGNDASPWWQGENARLGSMASAARLAARLFRDDRPFQDSLESFAVDQLNWILGCNPFDASMLQGTGHNNPAYGFFGTFEYTNAPGGIVNGITSGLNDEEEIDFNLSYAQTGKDNDWRWAEQWLPHDAWYMLAVAARESVRPSDEHADDHPTLPIGAPAPGFQLKGVDGKTYTLQSFKDAKVLVVAFICNHCPTSQAYEKRLIQLVKDYKDKGVELVAINPNNPDGLRLDELGYSDLGDSYDDMKARSKDAGYNFPYLYDGETEVASKQYGPVSTPHLFVFDEKRVLRYNGRFDDMEDPKKMPHSNDVRNAIDAVLQHENPPVAVTKVFGCSIKWKEKSDWIRKARVTWANEPVSLQSVGVDSIQSLVRNNSSKLRLINLWATWCVPCVQEFPELVTISHMYRDRGLQLVTISLDDSAAQEKALRFLQREQSSSTNYRFAGDDKYKLIEAIDPKWQGALPYSMLIEPGGKIVYARQGQIDPEALKKMIFDDPYMGRIYK
;
A
#
# COMPACT_ATOMS: atom_id res chain seq x y z
N MET A 1 19.31 38.10 22.18
CA MET A 1 19.29 37.23 23.37
C MET A 1 19.26 35.77 22.92
N ALA A 2 20.23 35.37 22.10
CA ALA A 2 20.43 34.00 21.65
C ALA A 2 21.59 33.43 22.49
N ASP A 3 21.37 32.30 23.18
CA ASP A 3 22.38 31.34 23.69
C ASP A 3 21.97 30.60 24.97
N THR A 4 20.84 30.93 25.60
CA THR A 4 20.39 30.14 26.76
C THR A 4 19.64 28.91 26.29
N ARG A 5 20.37 27.81 26.07
CA ARG A 5 19.79 26.47 25.94
C ARG A 5 18.86 26.23 27.13
N LEU A 6 17.56 26.14 26.87
CA LEU A 6 16.60 25.76 27.90
C LEU A 6 16.90 24.33 28.33
N ASP A 7 17.04 24.11 29.64
CA ASP A 7 17.19 22.78 30.20
C ASP A 7 15.81 22.13 30.33
N ILE A 8 15.48 21.30 29.35
CA ILE A 8 14.20 20.60 29.27
C ILE A 8 14.47 19.12 29.53
N THR A 9 14.08 18.64 30.72
CA THR A 9 14.45 17.31 31.20
C THR A 9 13.41 16.23 30.91
N SER A 10 12.14 16.61 30.71
CA SER A 10 11.08 15.67 30.30
C SER A 10 9.91 16.37 29.62
N PHE A 11 9.14 15.60 28.87
CA PHE A 11 7.81 15.97 28.38
C PHE A 11 6.79 14.90 28.77
N GLN A 12 5.52 15.29 28.83
CA GLN A 12 4.40 14.41 29.15
C GLN A 12 3.38 14.41 28.01
N LEU A 13 2.78 13.25 27.74
CA LEU A 13 1.58 13.12 26.93
C LEU A 13 0.38 13.06 27.88
N ILE A 14 -0.50 14.04 27.78
CA ILE A 14 -1.66 14.20 28.66
C ILE A 14 -2.93 13.78 27.90
N ASP A 15 -3.69 12.83 28.45
CA ASP A 15 -5.04 12.50 27.94
C ASP A 15 -5.97 13.68 28.23
N THR A 16 -6.53 14.29 27.18
CA THR A 16 -7.28 15.55 27.29
C THR A 16 -8.61 15.41 28.01
N ARG A 17 -9.17 14.20 28.08
CA ARG A 17 -10.43 13.91 28.78
C ARG A 17 -10.23 13.75 30.27
N THR A 18 -9.13 13.12 30.68
CA THR A 18 -8.84 12.83 32.10
C THR A 18 -7.93 13.87 32.75
N GLY A 19 -7.15 14.61 31.95
CA GLY A 19 -6.08 15.49 32.43
C GLY A 19 -4.88 14.73 32.99
N GLN A 20 -4.83 13.40 32.85
CA GLN A 20 -3.75 12.57 33.40
C GLN A 20 -2.62 12.40 32.39
N SER A 21 -1.39 12.40 32.90
CA SER A 21 -0.22 11.98 32.15
C SER A 21 -0.28 10.47 31.89
N VAL A 22 -0.25 10.10 30.62
CA VAL A 22 -0.33 8.69 30.17
C VAL A 22 1.01 8.18 29.63
N TYR A 23 1.92 9.09 29.30
CA TYR A 23 3.27 8.78 28.84
C TYR A 23 4.21 9.92 29.22
N GLN A 24 5.47 9.59 29.49
CA GLN A 24 6.54 10.54 29.76
C GLN A 24 7.76 10.18 28.91
N GLY A 25 8.38 11.18 28.29
CA GLY A 25 9.57 11.01 27.47
C GLY A 25 10.61 12.10 27.75
N VAL A 26 11.76 11.99 27.08
CA VAL A 26 12.86 12.96 27.19
C VAL A 26 13.00 13.70 25.85
N PRO A 27 12.88 15.03 25.82
CA PRO A 27 13.11 15.79 24.59
C PRO A 27 14.56 15.70 24.12
N VAL A 28 14.78 15.58 22.82
CA VAL A 28 16.12 15.59 22.21
C VAL A 28 16.38 16.98 21.65
N TYR A 29 17.45 17.64 22.12
CA TYR A 29 17.85 18.94 21.57
C TYR A 29 18.41 18.76 20.15
N GLN A 30 17.82 19.48 19.20
CA GLN A 30 18.18 19.43 17.78
C GLN A 30 19.05 20.62 17.36
N GLY A 31 18.97 21.77 18.04
CA GLY A 31 19.72 22.97 17.68
C GLY A 31 19.04 23.85 16.63
N SER A 32 19.80 24.73 15.98
CA SER A 32 19.30 25.64 14.93
C SER A 32 19.31 24.98 13.55
N VAL A 33 18.45 25.47 12.65
CA VAL A 33 18.35 24.97 11.26
C VAL A 33 18.78 26.10 10.33
N SER A 34 19.84 25.90 9.53
CA SER A 34 20.32 26.92 8.57
C SER A 34 20.44 28.31 9.23
N LYS A 35 19.98 29.37 8.53
CA LYS A 35 19.71 30.70 9.08
C LYS A 35 18.22 30.91 9.40
N TRP A 36 17.48 29.87 9.78
CA TRP A 36 16.05 29.98 10.09
C TRP A 36 15.79 30.76 11.37
N LYS A 37 15.81 32.09 11.23
CA LYS A 37 15.69 33.05 12.32
C LYS A 37 16.65 32.65 13.48
N ASN A 38 16.39 33.13 14.70
CA ASN A 38 17.19 32.76 15.88
C ASN A 38 16.53 31.62 16.68
N TRP A 39 15.91 30.66 15.98
CA TRP A 39 15.18 29.56 16.59
C TRP A 39 16.08 28.35 16.86
N VAL A 40 15.71 27.60 17.90
CA VAL A 40 16.30 26.29 18.25
C VAL A 40 15.19 25.30 18.53
N PHE A 41 15.43 24.03 18.21
CA PHE A 41 14.39 23.00 18.20
C PHE A 41 14.71 21.83 19.15
N TRP A 42 13.64 21.18 19.61
CA TRP A 42 13.68 19.90 20.31
C TRP A 42 12.70 18.94 19.65
N SER A 43 13.05 17.66 19.55
CA SER A 43 12.12 16.60 19.12
C SER A 43 11.58 15.84 20.32
N LEU A 44 10.28 15.55 20.30
CA LEU A 44 9.56 14.83 21.35
C LEU A 44 8.97 13.57 20.72
N ASP A 45 9.59 12.40 20.99
CA ASP A 45 9.18 11.13 20.39
C ASP A 45 8.24 10.34 21.32
N PHE A 46 7.01 10.14 20.85
CA PHE A 46 5.97 9.34 21.48
C PHE A 46 5.43 8.27 20.54
N SER A 47 6.21 7.84 19.54
CA SER A 47 5.79 6.88 18.50
C SER A 47 5.37 5.52 19.07
N ASN A 48 5.90 5.16 20.25
CA ASN A 48 5.54 3.93 20.96
C ASN A 48 4.16 4.00 21.66
N TRP A 49 3.51 5.17 21.68
CA TRP A 49 2.17 5.34 22.24
C TRP A 49 1.09 5.18 21.17
N LEU A 50 0.49 3.99 21.11
CA LEU A 50 -0.47 3.61 20.05
C LEU A 50 -1.94 3.68 20.49
N LYS A 51 -2.21 4.03 21.75
CA LYS A 51 -3.57 4.04 22.28
C LYS A 51 -4.39 5.16 21.63
N GLU A 52 -5.56 4.81 21.10
CA GLU A 52 -6.45 5.79 20.51
C GLU A 52 -7.00 6.76 21.56
N GLY A 53 -7.07 8.04 21.21
CA GLY A 53 -7.55 9.08 22.11
C GLY A 53 -7.22 10.48 21.64
N SER A 54 -7.61 11.47 22.45
CA SER A 54 -7.20 12.86 22.29
C SER A 54 -6.16 13.20 23.35
N TYR A 55 -5.07 13.82 22.91
CA TYR A 55 -3.89 14.08 23.72
C TYR A 55 -3.37 15.49 23.51
N ARG A 56 -2.57 15.98 24.46
CA ARG A 56 -1.67 17.13 24.25
C ARG A 56 -0.30 16.81 24.82
N LEU A 57 0.74 17.44 24.29
CA LEU A 57 2.08 17.40 24.88
C LEU A 57 2.22 18.53 25.89
N GLU A 58 2.89 18.26 27.00
CA GLU A 58 3.23 19.28 28.00
C GLU A 58 4.72 19.18 28.37
N VAL A 59 5.39 20.32 28.40
CA VAL A 59 6.81 20.45 28.73
C VAL A 59 6.97 21.39 29.92
N GLY A 60 7.67 20.93 30.96
CA GLY A 60 8.03 21.75 32.11
C GLY A 60 9.23 22.63 31.81
N LEU A 61 9.12 23.92 32.12
CA LEU A 61 10.21 24.91 32.11
C LEU A 61 10.47 25.37 33.55
N PRO A 62 11.64 25.97 33.86
CA PRO A 62 11.99 26.37 35.22
C PRO A 62 10.94 27.21 35.97
N ASN A 63 10.14 28.03 35.25
CA ASN A 63 9.11 28.90 35.84
C ASN A 63 7.74 28.84 35.12
N ALA A 64 7.51 27.86 34.24
CA ALA A 64 6.27 27.74 33.46
C ALA A 64 6.08 26.31 32.94
N SER A 65 4.91 25.98 32.40
CA SER A 65 4.77 24.86 31.47
C SER A 65 4.24 25.34 30.12
N VAL A 66 4.65 24.67 29.05
CA VAL A 66 4.17 24.93 27.69
C VAL A 66 3.44 23.69 27.22
N SER A 67 2.26 23.87 26.65
CA SER A 67 1.43 22.79 26.12
C SER A 67 1.24 22.95 24.61
N SER A 68 1.21 21.84 23.88
CA SER A 68 0.72 21.82 22.50
C SER A 68 -0.79 22.04 22.45
N TYR A 69 -1.31 22.35 21.27
CA TYR A 69 -2.72 22.13 21.00
C TYR A 69 -3.09 20.65 21.14
N PRO A 70 -4.34 20.32 21.49
CA PRO A 70 -4.84 18.95 21.44
C PRO A 70 -4.76 18.34 20.04
N PHE A 71 -4.37 17.07 19.97
CA PHE A 71 -4.37 16.26 18.75
C PHE A 71 -5.00 14.89 19.01
N ILE A 72 -5.21 14.11 17.95
CA ILE A 72 -5.84 12.80 17.99
C ILE A 72 -4.83 11.74 17.56
N ILE A 73 -4.74 10.65 18.33
CA ILE A 73 -4.09 9.41 17.91
C ILE A 73 -5.18 8.39 17.60
N GLY A 74 -5.11 7.73 16.44
CA GLY A 74 -6.05 6.67 16.09
C GLY A 74 -5.98 6.21 14.64
N LYS A 75 -6.87 5.28 14.28
CA LYS A 75 -6.99 4.76 12.91
C LYS A 75 -7.63 5.79 11.97
N ASN A 76 -7.00 5.96 10.80
CA ASN A 76 -7.46 6.80 9.69
C ASN A 76 -7.74 8.27 10.07
N VAL A 77 -6.92 8.87 10.93
CA VAL A 77 -7.15 10.22 11.47
C VAL A 77 -7.21 11.26 10.35
N LEU A 78 -6.26 11.24 9.42
CA LEU A 78 -6.22 12.19 8.30
C LEU A 78 -7.43 11.97 7.38
N GLU A 79 -7.74 10.73 7.03
CA GLU A 79 -8.89 10.41 6.19
C GLU A 79 -10.21 10.91 6.80
N LYS A 80 -10.38 10.77 8.12
CA LYS A 80 -11.57 11.23 8.85
C LYS A 80 -11.62 12.74 8.98
N ALA A 81 -10.49 13.38 9.21
CA ALA A 81 -10.42 14.79 9.55
C ALA A 81 -10.36 15.72 8.33
N THR A 82 -9.81 15.29 7.19
CA THR A 82 -9.45 16.22 6.11
C THR A 82 -10.02 15.87 4.75
N LEU A 83 -10.17 14.59 4.39
CA LEU A 83 -10.55 14.22 3.02
C LEU A 83 -11.90 14.79 2.58
N SER A 84 -12.88 14.86 3.48
CA SER A 84 -14.20 15.43 3.16
C SER A 84 -14.07 16.85 2.64
N ASP A 85 -13.31 17.68 3.36
CA ASP A 85 -13.21 19.11 3.14
C ASP A 85 -12.40 19.39 1.87
N VAL A 86 -11.32 18.64 1.65
CA VAL A 86 -10.52 18.72 0.41
C VAL A 86 -11.35 18.33 -0.81
N ILE A 87 -12.21 17.30 -0.72
CA ILE A 87 -13.12 16.95 -1.82
C ILE A 87 -14.13 18.08 -2.08
N TYR A 88 -14.66 18.70 -1.01
CA TYR A 88 -15.59 19.82 -1.14
C TYR A 88 -14.92 21.10 -1.66
N TYR A 89 -13.63 21.30 -1.40
CA TYR A 89 -12.87 22.40 -1.98
C TYR A 89 -12.92 22.36 -3.51
N PHE A 90 -12.66 21.21 -4.14
CA PHE A 90 -12.82 21.09 -5.59
C PHE A 90 -14.23 21.46 -6.04
N LYS A 91 -15.26 20.99 -5.35
CA LYS A 91 -16.64 21.36 -5.69
C LYS A 91 -16.89 22.86 -5.60
N GLY A 92 -16.29 23.53 -4.61
CA GLY A 92 -16.35 24.97 -4.41
C GLY A 92 -15.54 25.78 -5.45
N GLN A 93 -14.55 25.16 -6.09
CA GLN A 93 -13.73 25.80 -7.13
C GLN A 93 -14.20 25.52 -8.56
N ARG A 94 -15.33 24.82 -8.77
CA ARG A 94 -15.87 24.59 -10.11
C ARG A 94 -16.11 25.93 -10.81
N SER A 95 -15.76 26.01 -12.09
CA SER A 95 -16.19 27.10 -12.96
C SER A 95 -17.70 27.24 -12.90
N ALA A 96 -18.21 28.45 -12.67
CA ALA A 96 -19.64 28.69 -12.49
C ALA A 96 -20.06 30.12 -12.84
N GLY A 97 -21.38 30.32 -13.01
CA GLY A 97 -21.98 31.62 -13.22
C GLY A 97 -21.53 32.27 -14.53
N LEU A 98 -21.29 33.58 -14.51
CA LEU A 98 -20.93 34.35 -15.70
C LEU A 98 -19.60 33.91 -16.32
N ILE A 99 -18.68 33.37 -15.53
CA ILE A 99 -17.40 32.87 -16.02
C ILE A 99 -17.60 31.61 -16.86
N ASP A 100 -18.35 30.64 -16.35
CA ASP A 100 -18.69 29.41 -17.08
C ASP A 100 -19.58 29.67 -18.30
N GLU A 101 -20.53 30.61 -18.18
CA GLU A 101 -21.35 31.07 -19.31
C GLU A 101 -20.51 31.62 -20.46
N ALA A 102 -19.42 32.34 -20.15
CA ALA A 102 -18.48 32.83 -21.14
C ALA A 102 -17.63 31.70 -21.75
N ASP A 103 -17.30 30.67 -20.97
CA ASP A 103 -16.49 29.53 -21.42
C ASP A 103 -17.22 28.65 -22.45
N HIS A 104 -18.55 28.75 -22.57
CA HIS A 104 -19.32 28.18 -23.68
C HIS A 104 -19.07 28.84 -25.05
N HIS A 105 -18.50 30.04 -25.08
CA HIS A 105 -18.41 30.88 -26.28
C HIS A 105 -17.02 31.51 -26.49
N LEU A 106 -15.95 30.80 -26.14
CA LEU A 106 -14.59 31.32 -26.24
C LEU A 106 -14.16 31.51 -27.69
N PRO A 107 -13.44 32.60 -28.03
CA PRO A 107 -12.90 32.77 -29.37
C PRO A 107 -12.02 31.60 -29.81
N THR A 108 -12.28 31.06 -31.01
CA THR A 108 -11.50 29.94 -31.55
C THR A 108 -10.03 30.35 -31.82
N PRO A 109 -9.03 29.67 -31.24
CA PRO A 109 -7.62 29.98 -31.46
C PRO A 109 -7.15 29.42 -32.82
N PRO A 110 -5.92 29.74 -33.28
CA PRO A 110 -5.31 29.08 -34.43
C PRO A 110 -5.36 27.55 -34.34
N GLN A 111 -5.73 26.88 -35.44
CA GLN A 111 -5.97 25.43 -35.47
C GLN A 111 -4.84 24.67 -36.17
N ALA A 112 -4.65 23.41 -35.79
CA ALA A 112 -3.72 22.51 -36.47
C ALA A 112 -4.20 22.23 -37.91
N PRO A 113 -3.29 22.07 -38.89
CA PRO A 113 -3.65 21.65 -40.24
C PRO A 113 -4.25 20.24 -40.21
N GLY A 114 -5.34 20.02 -40.95
CA GLY A 114 -5.94 18.68 -41.05
C GLY A 114 -7.19 18.62 -41.93
N PRO A 115 -7.67 17.41 -42.26
CA PRO A 115 -8.99 17.23 -42.83
C PRO A 115 -10.02 17.70 -41.79
N ASP A 116 -10.93 18.58 -42.17
CA ASP A 116 -11.99 19.14 -41.32
C ASP A 116 -11.57 20.23 -40.32
N PRO A 117 -11.09 21.39 -40.80
CA PRO A 117 -10.79 22.54 -39.95
C PRO A 117 -12.02 22.99 -39.15
N VAL A 118 -11.80 23.45 -37.92
CA VAL A 118 -12.85 24.04 -37.09
C VAL A 118 -13.35 25.32 -37.77
N LYS A 119 -14.62 25.32 -38.21
CA LYS A 119 -15.28 26.47 -38.86
C LYS A 119 -16.01 27.38 -37.86
N ALA A 120 -16.21 26.91 -36.64
CA ALA A 120 -16.89 27.66 -35.59
C ALA A 120 -16.03 28.87 -35.17
N LYS A 121 -16.67 30.03 -35.01
CA LYS A 121 -16.01 31.26 -34.54
C LYS A 121 -15.71 31.22 -33.03
N THR A 122 -16.44 30.39 -32.31
CA THR A 122 -16.28 30.15 -30.89
C THR A 122 -16.21 28.66 -30.58
N LEU A 123 -15.62 28.32 -29.44
CA LEU A 123 -15.54 26.99 -28.87
C LEU A 123 -16.24 26.95 -27.52
N ASP A 124 -16.80 25.79 -27.20
CA ASP A 124 -17.37 25.50 -25.89
C ASP A 124 -16.36 24.70 -25.07
N LEU A 125 -15.76 25.34 -24.07
CA LEU A 125 -14.84 24.76 -23.10
C LEU A 125 -15.29 24.94 -21.64
N HIS A 126 -16.61 24.99 -21.40
CA HIS A 126 -17.15 25.14 -20.04
C HIS A 126 -16.74 24.00 -19.11
N GLY A 127 -16.97 24.18 -17.81
CA GLY A 127 -16.58 23.24 -16.77
C GLY A 127 -15.15 23.45 -16.27
N GLY A 128 -14.58 22.44 -15.60
CA GLY A 128 -13.26 22.55 -14.97
C GLY A 128 -13.28 23.38 -13.69
N TRP A 129 -12.11 23.62 -13.11
CA TRP A 129 -11.94 24.34 -11.83
C TRP A 129 -11.05 25.56 -11.99
N TYR A 130 -11.36 26.61 -11.24
CA TYR A 130 -10.47 27.74 -11.06
C TYR A 130 -9.14 27.28 -10.46
N ASP A 131 -8.05 27.75 -11.02
CA ASP A 131 -6.72 27.25 -10.71
C ASP A 131 -6.24 27.64 -9.31
N ALA A 132 -6.55 28.87 -8.89
CA ALA A 132 -6.09 29.43 -7.63
C ALA A 132 -7.11 30.39 -7.00
N THR A 133 -6.93 30.71 -5.71
CA THR A 133 -7.79 31.70 -5.01
C THR A 133 -7.88 33.03 -5.79
N GLY A 134 -6.75 33.49 -6.32
CA GLY A 134 -6.62 34.69 -7.13
C GLY A 134 -6.50 34.42 -8.62
N ASP A 135 -6.75 33.20 -9.13
CA ASP A 135 -6.76 32.94 -10.57
C ASP A 135 -7.97 32.09 -10.99
N TYR A 136 -8.94 32.75 -11.63
CA TYR A 136 -10.11 32.09 -12.23
C TYR A 136 -9.82 31.52 -13.63
N GLY A 137 -8.54 31.44 -14.00
CA GLY A 137 -8.10 30.65 -15.15
C GLY A 137 -8.27 29.16 -14.94
N ILE A 138 -8.24 28.41 -16.04
CA ILE A 138 -8.27 26.94 -16.05
C ILE A 138 -7.09 26.47 -16.89
N HIS A 139 -6.14 25.80 -16.25
CA HIS A 139 -4.84 25.50 -16.86
C HIS A 139 -4.57 24.01 -16.84
N LEU A 140 -4.05 23.47 -17.96
CA LEU A 140 -3.42 22.15 -17.99
C LEU A 140 -1.99 22.24 -17.42
N SER A 141 -1.29 23.32 -17.76
CA SER A 141 0.04 23.66 -17.26
C SER A 141 0.39 25.11 -17.62
N HIS A 142 1.34 25.70 -16.91
CA HIS A 142 1.99 26.98 -17.25
C HIS A 142 3.53 26.86 -17.11
N LEU A 143 4.27 27.98 -17.18
CA LEU A 143 5.75 28.05 -17.10
C LEU A 143 6.51 27.26 -18.18
N SER A 144 5.88 26.95 -19.32
CA SER A 144 6.54 26.17 -20.39
C SER A 144 7.79 26.82 -20.96
N PHE A 145 7.93 28.16 -20.89
CA PHE A 145 9.17 28.84 -21.26
C PHE A 145 10.40 28.38 -20.45
N SER A 146 10.22 27.83 -19.26
CA SER A 146 11.31 27.37 -18.37
C SER A 146 11.85 25.98 -18.70
N ALA A 147 11.19 25.25 -19.62
CA ALA A 147 11.42 23.84 -19.96
C ALA A 147 11.20 22.81 -18.84
N TYR A 148 11.65 23.08 -17.60
CA TYR A 148 11.78 22.07 -16.53
C TYR A 148 10.76 22.20 -15.40
N PHE A 149 9.94 23.26 -15.37
CA PHE A 149 9.04 23.55 -14.26
C PHE A 149 7.59 23.66 -14.71
N ASN A 150 7.16 22.75 -15.60
CA ASN A 150 5.75 22.65 -15.98
C ASN A 150 4.96 21.89 -14.91
N PRO A 151 4.16 22.56 -14.07
CA PRO A 151 3.29 21.83 -13.16
C PRO A 151 2.13 21.20 -13.93
N GLN A 152 1.71 20.02 -13.47
CA GLN A 152 0.49 19.39 -13.94
C GLN A 152 -0.69 19.91 -13.10
N GLN A 153 -1.70 20.51 -13.73
CA GLN A 153 -2.75 21.27 -13.03
C GLN A 153 -4.10 20.56 -13.10
N VAL A 154 -5.09 21.09 -13.85
CA VAL A 154 -6.44 20.52 -13.91
C VAL A 154 -6.44 19.02 -14.29
N SER A 155 -5.52 18.61 -15.16
CA SER A 155 -5.39 17.20 -15.57
C SER A 155 -4.82 16.29 -14.48
N LEU A 156 -3.89 16.81 -13.65
CA LEU A 156 -3.44 16.11 -12.45
C LEU A 156 -4.57 15.96 -11.46
N THR A 157 -5.39 17.00 -11.26
CA THR A 157 -6.54 16.96 -10.35
C THR A 157 -7.50 15.84 -10.71
N VAL A 158 -7.90 15.72 -11.99
CA VAL A 158 -8.77 14.62 -12.44
C VAL A 158 -8.12 13.27 -12.20
N TRP A 159 -6.85 13.12 -12.58
CA TRP A 159 -6.12 11.87 -12.39
C TRP A 159 -6.01 11.48 -10.90
N SER A 160 -5.70 12.43 -10.02
CA SER A 160 -5.57 12.22 -8.58
C SER A 160 -6.91 11.87 -7.92
N LEU A 161 -8.02 12.51 -8.33
CA LEU A 161 -9.37 12.15 -7.86
C LEU A 161 -9.70 10.69 -8.20
N LEU A 162 -9.45 10.28 -9.46
CA LEU A 162 -9.68 8.91 -9.91
C LEU A 162 -8.78 7.91 -9.17
N LYS A 163 -7.47 8.20 -9.04
CA LYS A 163 -6.54 7.32 -8.31
C LYS A 163 -6.91 7.19 -6.83
N THR A 164 -7.28 8.30 -6.20
CA THR A 164 -7.75 8.31 -4.81
C THR A 164 -8.99 7.45 -4.66
N GLU A 165 -9.96 7.53 -5.57
CA GLU A 165 -11.13 6.65 -5.55
C GLU A 165 -10.73 5.18 -5.61
N LYS A 166 -9.86 4.79 -6.55
CA LYS A 166 -9.41 3.39 -6.68
C LYS A 166 -8.67 2.90 -5.43
N LEU A 167 -7.89 3.76 -4.79
CA LEU A 167 -7.20 3.43 -3.53
C LEU A 167 -8.19 3.25 -2.38
N LEU A 168 -9.17 4.13 -2.25
CA LEU A 168 -10.20 4.02 -1.21
C LEU A 168 -11.18 2.86 -1.48
N ALA A 169 -11.39 2.49 -2.74
CA ALA A 169 -12.19 1.33 -3.12
C ALA A 169 -11.56 0.00 -2.68
N GLN A 170 -10.24 -0.04 -2.49
CA GLN A 170 -9.51 -1.21 -1.97
C GLN A 170 -9.57 -1.32 -0.45
N ARG A 171 -10.10 -0.32 0.26
CA ARG A 171 -10.19 -0.34 1.73
C ARG A 171 -11.38 -1.18 2.18
N ASP A 172 -11.14 -2.02 3.19
CA ASP A 172 -12.17 -2.81 3.84
C ASP A 172 -13.23 -1.91 4.51
N GLY A 173 -14.45 -2.42 4.64
CA GLY A 173 -15.54 -1.74 5.37
C GLY A 173 -16.37 -0.77 4.53
N THR A 174 -17.07 0.15 5.20
CA THR A 174 -18.09 1.00 4.57
C THR A 174 -17.83 2.49 4.69
N ASP A 175 -16.84 2.88 5.49
CA ASP A 175 -16.56 4.26 5.88
C ASP A 175 -16.24 5.16 4.66
N PHE A 176 -15.62 4.58 3.63
CA PHE A 176 -15.20 5.33 2.44
C PHE A 176 -16.28 5.47 1.35
N ARG A 177 -17.46 4.86 1.51
CA ARG A 177 -18.49 4.83 0.44
C ARG A 177 -18.90 6.23 -0.03
N GLN A 178 -19.09 7.17 0.90
CA GLN A 178 -19.50 8.53 0.54
C GLN A 178 -18.34 9.38 0.03
N PHE A 179 -17.10 9.13 0.47
CA PHE A 179 -15.93 9.77 -0.13
C PHE A 179 -15.79 9.36 -1.59
N ARG A 180 -15.87 8.06 -1.87
CA ARG A 180 -15.78 7.53 -3.24
C ARG A 180 -16.82 8.12 -4.19
N ARG A 181 -18.08 8.23 -3.76
CA ARG A 181 -19.14 8.87 -4.56
C ARG A 181 -18.82 10.32 -4.92
N ARG A 182 -18.35 11.10 -3.94
CA ARG A 182 -17.99 12.51 -4.14
C ARG A 182 -16.73 12.66 -4.99
N LEU A 183 -15.74 11.78 -4.81
CA LEU A 183 -14.55 11.71 -5.65
C LEU A 183 -14.91 11.45 -7.11
N LEU A 184 -15.83 10.51 -7.40
CA LEU A 184 -16.27 10.24 -8.77
C LEU A 184 -17.06 11.40 -9.38
N ASP A 185 -17.92 12.06 -8.60
CA ASP A 185 -18.65 13.26 -9.06
C ASP A 185 -17.67 14.35 -9.52
N GLU A 186 -16.70 14.71 -8.69
CA GLU A 186 -15.68 15.69 -9.07
C GLU A 186 -14.78 15.17 -10.21
N ALA A 187 -14.36 13.90 -10.17
CA ALA A 187 -13.51 13.34 -11.21
C ALA A 187 -14.18 13.38 -12.60
N MET A 188 -15.45 13.00 -12.68
CA MET A 188 -16.19 13.00 -13.94
C MET A 188 -16.44 14.42 -14.46
N TYR A 189 -16.76 15.36 -13.57
CA TYR A 189 -16.90 16.78 -13.94
C TYR A 189 -15.62 17.34 -14.59
N GLY A 190 -14.45 17.00 -14.04
CA GLY A 190 -13.19 17.39 -14.67
C GLY A 190 -12.84 16.59 -15.93
N ALA A 191 -13.18 15.30 -15.99
CA ALA A 191 -13.01 14.49 -17.20
C ALA A 191 -13.83 15.05 -18.37
N ASP A 192 -15.05 15.52 -18.12
CA ASP A 192 -15.90 16.18 -19.12
C ASP A 192 -15.24 17.45 -19.66
N TYR A 193 -14.65 18.27 -18.77
CA TYR A 193 -13.83 19.41 -19.19
C TYR A 193 -12.65 18.98 -20.07
N LEU A 194 -11.93 17.90 -19.74
CA LEU A 194 -10.81 17.43 -20.55
C LEU A 194 -11.25 16.96 -21.95
N VAL A 195 -12.45 16.39 -22.10
CA VAL A 195 -13.02 16.08 -23.43
C VAL A 195 -13.28 17.36 -24.22
N ARG A 196 -13.91 18.37 -23.60
CA ARG A 196 -14.13 19.68 -24.25
C ARG A 196 -12.82 20.35 -24.64
N ALA A 197 -11.82 20.31 -23.76
CA ALA A 197 -10.51 20.90 -23.96
C ALA A 197 -9.67 20.18 -25.03
N GLN A 198 -10.05 18.98 -25.46
CA GLN A 198 -9.35 18.25 -26.52
C GLN A 198 -9.48 18.99 -27.85
N ALA A 199 -8.34 19.42 -28.42
CA ALA A 199 -8.35 20.10 -29.69
C ALA A 199 -8.67 19.09 -30.80
N LYS A 200 -9.57 19.44 -31.73
CA LYS A 200 -9.93 18.56 -32.85
C LYS A 200 -8.67 18.16 -33.64
N ASN A 201 -8.44 16.85 -33.81
CA ASN A 201 -7.24 16.28 -34.44
C ASN A 201 -5.90 16.71 -33.79
N GLY A 202 -5.94 17.10 -32.51
CA GLY A 202 -4.79 17.62 -31.77
C GLY A 202 -4.68 17.03 -30.36
N SER A 203 -3.91 17.73 -29.54
CA SER A 203 -3.77 17.42 -28.10
C SER A 203 -4.89 18.11 -27.31
N PHE A 204 -4.56 19.04 -26.40
CA PHE A 204 -5.49 19.78 -25.57
C PHE A 204 -5.16 21.25 -25.58
N TYR A 205 -6.16 22.13 -25.50
CA TYR A 205 -5.94 23.53 -25.26
C TYR A 205 -5.30 23.74 -23.88
N ARG A 206 -4.27 24.58 -23.85
CA ARG A 206 -3.36 24.69 -22.70
C ARG A 206 -3.97 25.40 -21.50
N SER A 207 -4.66 26.52 -21.77
CA SER A 207 -5.05 27.47 -20.74
C SER A 207 -6.24 28.29 -21.23
N ILE A 208 -7.17 28.55 -20.32
CA ILE A 208 -8.17 29.60 -20.46
C ILE A 208 -7.87 30.64 -19.39
N GLY A 209 -7.67 31.89 -19.80
CA GLY A 209 -7.34 33.00 -18.91
C GLY A 209 -8.40 34.09 -18.89
N ALA A 210 -8.32 34.97 -17.89
CA ALA A 210 -9.11 36.20 -17.80
C ALA A 210 -8.17 37.42 -17.63
N PRO A 211 -7.48 37.87 -18.71
CA PRO A 211 -6.41 38.86 -18.66
C PRO A 211 -6.83 40.28 -18.24
N GLY A 212 -8.13 40.58 -18.18
CA GLY A 212 -8.62 41.87 -17.71
C GLY A 212 -8.28 42.13 -16.23
N ALA A 213 -8.17 43.40 -15.84
CA ALA A 213 -7.81 43.80 -14.47
C ALA A 213 -8.72 43.17 -13.41
N GLY A 214 -10.03 43.13 -13.68
CA GLY A 214 -11.05 42.54 -12.81
C GLY A 214 -11.40 41.08 -13.11
N LYS A 215 -10.62 40.37 -13.94
CA LYS A 215 -10.81 38.95 -14.29
C LYS A 215 -12.26 38.62 -14.71
N LEU A 216 -12.85 39.49 -15.54
CA LEU A 216 -14.27 39.44 -15.87
C LEU A 216 -14.57 38.42 -16.97
N ALA A 217 -15.82 37.94 -17.00
CA ALA A 217 -16.34 37.00 -18.01
C ALA A 217 -16.07 37.44 -19.46
N LYS A 218 -16.22 38.74 -19.76
CA LYS A 218 -15.97 39.29 -21.10
C LYS A 218 -14.53 39.20 -21.57
N ASP A 219 -13.57 39.02 -20.65
CA ASP A 219 -12.14 39.00 -20.95
C ASP A 219 -11.64 37.57 -21.22
N ARG A 220 -12.50 36.56 -21.05
CA ARG A 220 -12.13 35.14 -21.15
C ARG A 220 -11.67 34.75 -22.55
N SER A 221 -10.52 34.09 -22.61
CA SER A 221 -9.95 33.61 -23.87
C SER A 221 -8.99 32.44 -23.66
N ILE A 222 -8.93 31.57 -24.67
CA ILE A 222 -7.93 30.51 -24.73
C ILE A 222 -6.58 31.18 -24.97
N SER A 223 -5.62 30.91 -24.09
CA SER A 223 -4.34 31.61 -24.06
C SER A 223 -3.21 30.75 -24.63
N PRO A 224 -2.29 31.33 -25.43
CA PRO A 224 -1.12 30.62 -25.90
C PRO A 224 -0.05 30.54 -24.80
N GLU A 225 0.97 29.75 -25.08
CA GLU A 225 2.21 29.73 -24.32
C GLU A 225 2.84 31.12 -24.19
N GLN A 226 3.30 31.41 -22.98
CA GLN A 226 3.88 32.68 -22.58
C GLN A 226 5.40 32.64 -22.74
N LYS A 227 6.02 33.76 -23.14
CA LYS A 227 7.49 33.88 -23.25
C LYS A 227 8.21 33.98 -21.91
N SER A 228 7.53 34.48 -20.89
CA SER A 228 8.07 34.69 -19.55
C SER A 228 6.93 34.81 -18.53
N TYR A 229 7.29 34.67 -17.26
CA TYR A 229 6.38 34.96 -16.15
C TYR A 229 6.43 36.46 -15.79
N ARG A 230 5.27 37.06 -15.49
CA ARG A 230 5.16 38.44 -15.01
C ARG A 230 4.42 38.46 -13.69
N ILE A 231 4.83 39.36 -12.80
CA ILE A 231 4.17 39.62 -11.52
C ILE A 231 3.38 40.92 -11.67
N LYS A 232 2.13 40.95 -11.19
CA LYS A 232 1.33 42.17 -11.17
C LYS A 232 2.03 43.23 -10.31
N VAL A 233 2.12 44.45 -10.84
CA VAL A 233 2.70 45.61 -10.13
C VAL A 233 1.64 46.50 -9.49
N SER A 234 0.38 46.37 -9.90
CA SER A 234 -0.78 47.02 -9.28
C SER A 234 -2.04 46.15 -9.44
N LYS A 235 -3.02 46.34 -8.55
CA LYS A 235 -4.30 45.63 -8.59
C LYS A 235 -5.06 45.81 -9.91
N ASP A 236 -4.94 47.00 -10.51
CA ASP A 236 -5.66 47.41 -11.72
C ASP A 236 -4.87 47.09 -13.02
N ALA A 237 -3.69 46.46 -12.92
CA ALA A 237 -2.92 46.07 -14.08
C ALA A 237 -3.60 44.91 -14.83
N THR A 238 -3.67 45.03 -16.15
CA THR A 238 -4.07 43.91 -17.02
C THR A 238 -2.96 42.88 -17.10
N TRP A 239 -3.34 41.61 -17.21
CA TRP A 239 -2.42 40.48 -17.35
C TRP A 239 -2.17 40.21 -18.83
N ALA A 240 -1.27 40.99 -19.44
CA ALA A 240 -0.78 40.71 -20.79
C ALA A 240 0.66 40.19 -20.72
N ASN A 241 0.84 38.87 -20.82
CA ASN A 241 2.16 38.27 -21.04
C ASN A 241 2.45 38.28 -22.54
N ASP A 242 3.70 38.55 -22.94
CA ASP A 242 4.07 38.56 -24.36
C ASP A 242 3.95 37.12 -24.89
N PRO A 243 2.99 36.82 -25.80
CA PRO A 243 2.84 35.47 -26.30
C PRO A 243 4.06 35.07 -27.13
N ILE A 244 4.37 33.77 -27.16
CA ILE A 244 5.23 33.21 -28.22
C ILE A 244 4.56 33.50 -29.57
N LYS A 245 5.33 33.51 -30.67
CA LYS A 245 4.79 33.66 -32.04
C LYS A 245 3.53 32.79 -32.18
N GLU A 246 2.38 33.44 -32.36
CA GLU A 246 1.10 32.77 -32.35
C GLU A 246 1.06 31.70 -33.45
N SER A 247 1.00 30.45 -33.01
CA SER A 247 0.79 29.29 -33.86
C SER A 247 -0.14 28.35 -33.11
N TRP A 248 -0.84 27.47 -33.81
CA TRP A 248 -1.73 26.52 -33.15
C TRP A 248 -1.01 25.67 -32.09
N ARG A 249 0.31 25.44 -32.23
CA ARG A 249 1.12 24.69 -31.25
C ARG A 249 1.24 25.41 -29.91
N SER A 250 1.34 26.73 -29.90
CA SER A 250 1.47 27.49 -28.64
C SER A 250 0.19 27.43 -27.81
N TYR A 251 -0.97 27.24 -28.43
CA TYR A 251 -2.26 27.10 -27.74
C TYR A 251 -2.52 25.67 -27.23
N GLN A 252 -1.71 24.70 -27.65
CA GLN A 252 -1.90 23.30 -27.33
C GLN A 252 -0.79 22.77 -26.40
N SER A 253 -1.08 21.68 -25.69
CA SER A 253 -0.20 21.11 -24.67
C SER A 253 0.62 19.90 -25.14
N SER A 254 1.91 19.89 -24.82
CA SER A 254 2.82 18.74 -24.93
C SER A 254 2.61 17.76 -23.77
N TYR A 255 3.30 16.61 -23.78
CA TYR A 255 3.27 15.64 -22.68
C TYR A 255 3.61 16.31 -21.34
N ARG A 256 4.71 17.07 -21.27
CA ARG A 256 5.11 17.77 -20.04
C ARG A 256 4.22 18.94 -19.65
N SER A 257 3.43 19.51 -20.56
CA SER A 257 2.59 20.67 -20.26
C SER A 257 1.12 20.29 -20.04
N GLY A 258 0.90 19.19 -19.32
CA GLY A 258 -0.42 18.76 -18.85
C GLY A 258 -1.15 17.75 -19.73
N ALA A 259 -0.76 17.56 -20.99
CA ALA A 259 -1.48 16.66 -21.89
C ALA A 259 -1.26 15.18 -21.56
N GLY A 260 -0.08 14.78 -21.07
CA GLY A 260 0.15 13.39 -20.68
C GLY A 260 -0.74 12.97 -19.51
N MET A 261 -0.89 13.84 -18.50
CA MET A 261 -1.82 13.60 -17.39
C MET A 261 -3.29 13.66 -17.85
N ALA A 262 -3.64 14.49 -18.83
CA ALA A 262 -4.99 14.54 -19.39
C ALA A 262 -5.37 13.23 -20.08
N ILE A 263 -4.45 12.67 -20.89
CA ILE A 263 -4.61 11.35 -21.52
C ILE A 263 -4.76 10.27 -20.44
N ALA A 264 -3.91 10.29 -19.41
CA ALA A 264 -3.97 9.32 -18.32
C ALA A 264 -5.31 9.37 -17.57
N ALA A 265 -5.79 10.58 -17.26
CA ALA A 265 -7.07 10.81 -16.59
C ALA A 265 -8.26 10.30 -17.41
N LEU A 266 -8.33 10.67 -18.70
CA LEU A 266 -9.38 10.24 -19.61
C LEU A 266 -9.38 8.72 -19.85
N ALA A 267 -8.19 8.11 -19.95
CA ALA A 267 -8.06 6.67 -20.05
C ALA A 267 -8.63 5.96 -18.80
N ILE A 268 -8.38 6.47 -17.58
CA ILE A 268 -8.98 5.92 -16.37
C ILE A 268 -10.50 6.12 -16.38
N ALA A 269 -10.97 7.33 -16.68
CA ALA A 269 -12.40 7.66 -16.72
C ALA A 269 -13.19 6.76 -17.69
N SER A 270 -12.56 6.38 -18.82
CA SER A 270 -13.18 5.45 -19.79
C SER A 270 -13.47 4.04 -19.25
N THR A 271 -12.88 3.67 -18.11
CA THR A 271 -13.06 2.34 -17.50
C THR A 271 -14.07 2.33 -16.36
N ASP A 272 -14.57 3.50 -15.96
CA ASP A 272 -15.50 3.61 -14.84
C ASP A 272 -16.96 3.34 -15.26
N SER A 273 -17.75 2.80 -14.34
CA SER A 273 -19.18 2.54 -14.58
C SER A 273 -20.06 3.77 -14.34
N ILE A 274 -19.52 4.77 -13.63
CA ILE A 274 -20.17 6.07 -13.39
C ILE A 274 -19.49 7.05 -14.33
N LEU A 275 -20.28 7.66 -15.20
CA LEU A 275 -19.83 8.56 -16.26
C LEU A 275 -20.40 9.96 -16.01
N GLY A 276 -19.74 10.97 -16.57
CA GLY A 276 -20.23 12.35 -16.60
C GLY A 276 -21.16 12.60 -17.78
N GLU A 277 -20.98 13.74 -18.44
CA GLU A 277 -21.72 14.15 -19.64
C GLU A 277 -21.35 13.32 -20.88
N TYR A 278 -20.12 12.81 -20.92
CA TYR A 278 -19.58 12.04 -22.03
C TYR A 278 -19.58 10.54 -21.77
N SER A 279 -19.64 9.75 -22.84
CA SER A 279 -19.59 8.30 -22.73
C SER A 279 -18.16 7.80 -22.46
N ALA A 280 -18.04 6.57 -21.95
CA ALA A 280 -16.76 5.89 -21.83
C ALA A 280 -15.96 5.86 -23.15
N ALA A 281 -16.66 5.73 -24.28
CA ALA A 281 -16.04 5.73 -25.61
C ALA A 281 -15.50 7.11 -25.98
N ASP A 282 -16.18 8.19 -25.61
CA ASP A 282 -15.71 9.55 -25.88
C ASP A 282 -14.45 9.87 -25.08
N TYR A 283 -14.41 9.52 -23.78
CA TYR A 283 -13.21 9.65 -22.96
C TYR A 283 -12.03 8.88 -23.57
N LEU A 284 -12.24 7.62 -23.95
CA LEU A 284 -11.19 6.81 -24.54
C LEU A 284 -10.74 7.39 -25.89
N HIS A 285 -11.66 7.80 -26.74
CA HIS A 285 -11.36 8.37 -28.05
C HIS A 285 -10.53 9.66 -27.94
N ALA A 286 -10.88 10.55 -27.02
CA ALA A 286 -10.11 11.76 -26.74
C ALA A 286 -8.68 11.42 -26.28
N ALA A 287 -8.54 10.44 -25.38
CA ALA A 287 -7.23 9.97 -24.90
C ALA A 287 -6.37 9.35 -26.03
N GLU A 288 -6.93 8.43 -26.83
CA GLU A 288 -6.21 7.75 -27.91
C GLU A 288 -5.80 8.72 -29.03
N ASN A 289 -6.66 9.69 -29.37
CA ASN A 289 -6.39 10.71 -30.38
C ASN A 289 -5.23 11.61 -29.96
N ALA A 290 -5.30 12.18 -28.75
CA ALA A 290 -4.26 13.07 -28.25
C ALA A 290 -2.93 12.33 -28.08
N PHE A 291 -2.94 11.07 -27.63
CA PHE A 291 -1.74 10.24 -27.56
C PHE A 291 -1.13 10.01 -28.95
N THR A 292 -1.93 9.59 -29.91
CA THR A 292 -1.48 9.35 -31.30
C THR A 292 -0.91 10.61 -31.94
N PHE A 293 -1.49 11.76 -31.63
CA PHE A 293 -1.03 13.06 -32.07
C PHE A 293 0.33 13.42 -31.45
N LEU A 294 0.48 13.30 -30.13
CA LEU A 294 1.71 13.64 -29.42
C LEU A 294 2.87 12.71 -29.75
N GLU A 295 2.63 11.43 -30.06
CA GLU A 295 3.69 10.53 -30.55
C GLU A 295 4.36 11.04 -31.85
N LYS A 296 3.74 11.99 -32.56
CA LYS A 296 4.30 12.63 -33.77
C LYS A 296 4.73 14.08 -33.52
N GLU A 297 3.96 14.83 -32.74
CA GLU A 297 4.08 16.28 -32.64
C GLU A 297 4.74 16.77 -31.35
N ASN A 298 4.92 15.93 -30.32
CA ASN A 298 5.31 16.38 -28.97
C ASN A 298 6.53 17.32 -28.97
N VAL A 299 7.63 16.88 -29.57
CA VAL A 299 8.89 17.64 -29.62
C VAL A 299 8.71 19.02 -30.28
N GLN A 300 7.86 19.13 -31.30
CA GLN A 300 7.61 20.42 -31.97
C GLN A 300 6.77 21.38 -31.13
N MET A 301 6.12 20.88 -30.09
CA MET A 301 5.32 21.65 -29.13
C MET A 301 6.08 21.98 -27.84
N THR A 302 7.33 21.54 -27.73
CA THR A 302 8.22 21.88 -26.63
C THR A 302 8.93 23.21 -26.92
N ASN A 303 9.09 24.06 -25.90
CA ASN A 303 9.74 25.37 -26.05
C ASN A 303 11.21 25.28 -26.48
N ASP A 304 11.86 24.17 -26.18
CA ASP A 304 13.30 23.90 -26.39
C ASP A 304 13.57 22.84 -27.48
N GLY A 305 12.53 22.30 -28.10
CA GLY A 305 12.63 21.29 -29.15
C GLY A 305 13.17 19.93 -28.65
N LYS A 306 13.02 19.62 -27.35
CA LYS A 306 13.51 18.37 -26.75
C LYS A 306 12.55 17.84 -25.68
N GLU A 307 12.49 16.52 -25.56
CA GLU A 307 11.84 15.87 -24.42
C GLU A 307 12.79 15.83 -23.22
N ASN A 308 12.23 16.00 -22.03
CA ASN A 308 12.95 15.95 -20.75
C ASN A 308 12.24 14.99 -19.77
N ILE A 309 12.67 14.95 -18.50
CA ILE A 309 12.08 14.03 -17.52
C ILE A 309 10.56 14.21 -17.34
N LEU A 310 10.05 15.43 -17.53
CA LEU A 310 8.62 15.73 -17.41
C LEU A 310 7.81 15.07 -18.52
N ASP A 311 8.34 15.05 -19.74
CA ASP A 311 7.74 14.32 -20.85
C ASP A 311 7.74 12.82 -20.56
N ASP A 312 8.83 12.29 -19.98
CA ASP A 312 8.96 10.86 -19.68
C ASP A 312 7.92 10.37 -18.67
N TYR A 313 7.77 11.02 -17.51
CA TYR A 313 6.81 10.57 -16.50
C TYR A 313 5.36 10.82 -16.92
N CYS A 314 5.07 11.91 -17.65
CA CYS A 314 3.73 12.22 -18.13
C CYS A 314 3.30 11.24 -19.24
N ALA A 315 4.19 10.96 -20.19
CA ALA A 315 3.92 9.99 -21.26
C ALA A 315 3.88 8.55 -20.73
N LEU A 316 4.69 8.20 -19.72
CA LEU A 316 4.57 6.92 -19.03
C LEU A 316 3.19 6.76 -18.39
N SER A 317 2.70 7.80 -17.71
CA SER A 317 1.38 7.80 -17.08
C SER A 317 0.26 7.64 -18.12
N ALA A 318 0.33 8.39 -19.23
CA ALA A 318 -0.59 8.26 -20.36
C ALA A 318 -0.63 6.84 -20.95
N ALA A 319 0.54 6.30 -21.31
CA ALA A 319 0.65 4.97 -21.92
C ALA A 319 0.24 3.85 -20.96
N THR A 320 0.55 3.98 -19.67
CA THR A 320 0.18 3.02 -18.63
C THR A 320 -1.33 2.91 -18.50
N GLU A 321 -2.04 4.03 -18.42
CA GLU A 321 -3.50 4.00 -18.26
C GLU A 321 -4.21 3.63 -19.56
N LEU A 322 -3.71 4.05 -20.73
CA LEU A 322 -4.22 3.57 -22.01
C LEU A 322 -4.04 2.05 -22.18
N TYR A 323 -2.90 1.52 -21.76
CA TYR A 323 -2.70 0.07 -21.75
C TYR A 323 -3.66 -0.63 -20.79
N ARG A 324 -3.86 -0.08 -19.59
CA ARG A 324 -4.82 -0.60 -18.61
C ARG A 324 -6.25 -0.61 -19.14
N ALA A 325 -6.66 0.45 -19.83
CA ALA A 325 -8.02 0.60 -20.37
C ALA A 325 -8.29 -0.30 -21.58
N THR A 326 -7.28 -0.56 -22.41
CA THR A 326 -7.49 -1.18 -23.74
C THR A 326 -6.82 -2.53 -23.94
N SER A 327 -5.83 -2.87 -23.12
CA SER A 327 -4.92 -4.00 -23.31
C SER A 327 -4.20 -4.03 -24.68
N LYS A 328 -4.17 -2.90 -25.42
CA LYS A 328 -3.52 -2.84 -26.74
C LYS A 328 -2.00 -2.86 -26.61
N LYS A 329 -1.36 -3.71 -27.42
CA LYS A 329 0.11 -3.87 -27.45
C LYS A 329 0.87 -2.57 -27.71
N LEU A 330 0.32 -1.69 -28.55
CA LEU A 330 0.86 -0.35 -28.82
C LEU A 330 1.16 0.43 -27.52
N TYR A 331 0.22 0.46 -26.58
CA TYR A 331 0.38 1.22 -25.34
C TYR A 331 1.26 0.49 -24.33
N GLN A 332 1.26 -0.85 -24.34
CA GLN A 332 2.22 -1.63 -23.57
C GLN A 332 3.67 -1.29 -23.98
N ASP A 333 3.93 -1.25 -25.29
CA ASP A 333 5.25 -0.95 -25.85
C ASP A 333 5.66 0.50 -25.58
N ALA A 334 4.72 1.44 -25.69
CA ALA A 334 4.96 2.83 -25.34
C ALA A 334 5.26 3.00 -23.84
N ALA A 335 4.51 2.34 -22.95
CA ALA A 335 4.75 2.40 -21.51
C ALA A 335 6.12 1.81 -21.15
N GLU A 336 6.49 0.65 -21.70
CA GLU A 336 7.81 0.05 -21.50
C GLU A 336 8.93 0.97 -22.00
N LYS A 337 8.76 1.60 -23.17
CA LYS A 337 9.72 2.58 -23.71
C LYS A 337 9.89 3.78 -22.75
N ARG A 338 8.80 4.36 -22.27
CA ARG A 338 8.83 5.52 -21.36
C ARG A 338 9.39 5.15 -19.98
N ALA A 339 9.07 3.97 -19.45
CA ALA A 339 9.65 3.46 -18.22
C ALA A 339 11.18 3.31 -18.34
N ARG A 340 11.69 2.75 -19.44
CA ARG A 340 13.14 2.68 -19.68
C ARG A 340 13.80 4.04 -19.84
N SER A 341 13.15 4.97 -20.54
CA SER A 341 13.62 6.36 -20.67
C SER A 341 13.79 6.99 -19.29
N LEU A 342 12.76 6.88 -18.45
CA LEU A 342 12.76 7.40 -17.10
C LEU A 342 13.81 6.71 -16.21
N LEU A 343 13.90 5.38 -16.22
CA LEU A 343 14.93 4.63 -15.47
C LEU A 343 16.37 5.01 -15.87
N ALA A 344 16.59 5.51 -17.09
CA ALA A 344 17.87 6.02 -17.56
C ALA A 344 18.18 7.47 -17.13
N ARG A 345 17.30 8.09 -16.31
CA ARG A 345 17.46 9.44 -15.76
C ARG A 345 18.18 9.46 -14.39
N PHE A 346 18.69 8.35 -13.87
CA PHE A 346 19.58 8.43 -12.71
C PHE A 346 20.93 9.04 -13.09
N SER A 347 21.42 9.95 -12.25
CA SER A 347 22.70 10.64 -12.45
C SER A 347 23.51 10.69 -11.16
N SER A 348 24.73 11.22 -11.24
CA SER A 348 25.62 11.44 -10.11
C SER A 348 26.49 12.68 -10.36
N TRP A 349 26.74 13.45 -9.31
CA TRP A 349 27.53 14.68 -9.35
C TRP A 349 28.16 14.92 -7.97
N GLY A 350 29.48 15.02 -7.93
CA GLY A 350 30.23 15.12 -6.68
C GLY A 350 29.91 13.95 -5.74
N ARG A 351 29.41 14.27 -4.53
CA ARG A 351 28.97 13.27 -3.54
C ARG A 351 27.54 12.78 -3.74
N TYR A 352 26.73 13.48 -4.52
CA TYR A 352 25.33 13.14 -4.73
C TYR A 352 25.22 12.06 -5.81
N LYS A 353 24.64 10.92 -5.42
CA LYS A 353 24.40 9.78 -6.30
C LYS A 353 22.92 9.50 -6.37
N ASP A 354 22.50 8.88 -7.47
CA ASP A 354 21.14 8.38 -7.64
C ASP A 354 20.04 9.45 -7.59
N TYR A 355 20.37 10.70 -7.92
CA TYR A 355 19.37 11.74 -8.16
C TYR A 355 18.82 11.63 -9.59
N TRP A 356 17.59 12.09 -9.79
CA TRP A 356 16.97 12.21 -11.10
C TRP A 356 17.55 13.40 -11.87
N ARG A 357 18.02 13.22 -13.11
CA ARG A 357 18.38 14.33 -14.01
C ARG A 357 17.16 14.81 -14.80
N ALA A 358 17.01 16.11 -14.94
CA ALA A 358 15.96 16.76 -15.70
C ALA A 358 16.17 16.61 -17.22
N ASP A 359 17.42 16.73 -17.68
CA ASP A 359 17.77 16.80 -19.09
C ASP A 359 18.59 15.58 -19.58
N ASN A 360 19.19 15.70 -20.76
CA ASN A 360 20.08 14.65 -21.32
C ASN A 360 21.52 14.75 -20.81
N GLY A 361 21.86 15.82 -20.08
CA GLY A 361 23.13 16.00 -19.41
C GLY A 361 23.06 15.40 -18.01
N ASP A 362 23.28 16.22 -17.00
CA ASP A 362 23.28 15.85 -15.60
C ASP A 362 22.58 16.89 -14.71
N ARG A 363 21.79 17.82 -15.30
CA ARG A 363 21.03 18.82 -14.54
C ARG A 363 20.10 18.12 -13.55
N PRO A 364 20.17 18.40 -12.24
CA PRO A 364 19.24 17.82 -11.27
C PRO A 364 17.79 18.14 -11.61
N PHE A 365 16.90 17.17 -11.42
CA PHE A 365 15.47 17.37 -11.40
C PHE A 365 15.05 17.77 -9.98
N PHE A 366 14.42 18.94 -9.91
CA PHE A 366 13.76 19.48 -8.74
C PHE A 366 12.53 20.21 -9.26
N HIS A 367 11.43 20.18 -8.51
CA HIS A 367 10.15 20.70 -9.00
C HIS A 367 9.29 21.20 -7.84
N PRO A 368 8.68 22.39 -7.94
CA PRO A 368 7.89 23.00 -6.87
C PRO A 368 6.52 22.33 -6.63
N SER A 369 6.20 21.27 -7.39
CA SER A 369 4.89 20.62 -7.40
C SER A 369 5.02 19.11 -7.55
N ASP A 370 5.61 18.64 -8.66
CA ASP A 370 5.47 17.24 -9.08
C ASP A 370 6.76 16.42 -8.87
N ALA A 371 7.57 16.78 -7.86
CA ALA A 371 8.87 16.14 -7.63
C ALA A 371 8.78 14.62 -7.39
N GLY A 372 7.67 14.13 -6.80
CA GLY A 372 7.42 12.71 -6.60
C GLY A 372 6.95 11.95 -7.86
N LEU A 373 6.53 12.66 -8.91
CA LEU A 373 5.87 12.07 -10.08
C LEU A 373 6.75 11.08 -10.90
N PRO A 374 8.09 11.21 -11.00
CA PRO A 374 8.94 10.16 -11.56
C PRO A 374 8.73 8.80 -10.88
N LEU A 375 8.73 8.76 -9.54
CA LEU A 375 8.49 7.52 -8.80
C LEU A 375 7.04 7.07 -8.89
N VAL A 376 6.09 8.00 -8.74
CA VAL A 376 4.65 7.68 -8.80
C VAL A 376 4.28 7.03 -10.13
N SER A 377 4.77 7.55 -11.26
CA SER A 377 4.50 6.99 -12.59
C SER A 377 5.10 5.58 -12.76
N LEU A 378 6.32 5.34 -12.29
CA LEU A 378 6.92 3.99 -12.29
C LEU A 378 6.15 3.02 -11.38
N LEU A 379 5.70 3.46 -10.20
CA LEU A 379 4.97 2.62 -9.25
C LEU A 379 3.59 2.21 -9.78
N TYR A 380 2.89 3.08 -10.51
CA TYR A 380 1.64 2.72 -11.18
C TYR A 380 1.83 1.80 -12.38
N TYR A 381 2.96 1.91 -13.08
CA TYR A 381 3.32 1.00 -14.18
C TYR A 381 3.81 -0.37 -13.69
N TYR A 382 4.50 -0.43 -12.52
CA TYR A 382 5.08 -1.63 -11.94
C TYR A 382 4.24 -2.92 -12.10
N PRO A 383 2.95 -2.98 -11.69
CA PRO A 383 2.16 -4.21 -11.80
C PRO A 383 1.87 -4.67 -13.23
N LEU A 384 2.05 -3.80 -14.23
CA LEU A 384 1.85 -4.09 -15.66
C LEU A 384 3.18 -4.34 -16.39
N ALA A 385 4.31 -4.04 -15.75
CA ALA A 385 5.63 -4.16 -16.34
C ALA A 385 6.08 -5.63 -16.41
N PRO A 386 6.91 -6.02 -17.40
CA PRO A 386 7.57 -7.33 -17.40
C PRO A 386 8.45 -7.52 -16.16
N ASP A 387 8.67 -8.76 -15.71
CA ASP A 387 9.45 -9.08 -14.51
C ASP A 387 10.85 -8.43 -14.48
N SER A 388 11.51 -8.31 -15.65
CA SER A 388 12.80 -7.62 -15.77
C SER A 388 12.70 -6.16 -15.39
N THR A 389 11.67 -5.48 -15.90
CA THR A 389 11.42 -4.06 -15.67
C THR A 389 10.90 -3.84 -14.25
N GLN A 390 10.09 -4.76 -13.70
CA GLN A 390 9.70 -4.73 -12.28
C GLN A 390 10.91 -4.73 -11.35
N ARG A 391 11.91 -5.59 -11.59
CA ARG A 391 13.15 -5.59 -10.80
C ARG A 391 13.89 -4.26 -10.90
N GLN A 392 13.99 -3.69 -12.10
CA GLN A 392 14.64 -2.39 -12.31
C GLN A 392 13.88 -1.25 -11.62
N ILE A 393 12.54 -1.25 -11.68
CA ILE A 393 11.70 -0.28 -10.98
C ILE A 393 11.88 -0.40 -9.47
N LYS A 394 11.83 -1.61 -8.91
CA LYS A 394 12.02 -1.82 -7.47
C LYS A 394 13.40 -1.30 -7.02
N GLU A 395 14.45 -1.56 -7.80
CA GLU A 395 15.78 -1.02 -7.52
C GLU A 395 15.84 0.50 -7.64
N ALA A 396 15.23 1.07 -8.69
CA ALA A 396 15.13 2.52 -8.88
C ALA A 396 14.41 3.22 -7.72
N VAL A 397 13.31 2.65 -7.23
CA VAL A 397 12.57 3.19 -6.08
C VAL A 397 13.46 3.21 -4.84
N ARG A 398 14.19 2.11 -4.57
CA ARG A 398 15.12 2.04 -3.44
C ARG A 398 16.23 3.11 -3.56
N ARG A 399 16.87 3.21 -4.72
CA ARG A 399 17.94 4.18 -5.01
C ARG A 399 17.45 5.63 -4.85
N SER A 400 16.33 5.97 -5.48
CA SER A 400 15.75 7.31 -5.39
C SER A 400 15.38 7.67 -3.95
N MET A 401 14.70 6.78 -3.22
CA MET A 401 14.30 7.08 -1.83
C MET A 401 15.50 7.13 -0.87
N HIS A 402 16.57 6.38 -1.13
CA HIS A 402 17.83 6.56 -0.39
C HIS A 402 18.49 7.91 -0.69
N PHE A 403 18.45 8.40 -1.93
CA PHE A 403 18.91 9.75 -2.25
C PHE A 403 18.08 10.81 -1.49
N GLU A 404 16.76 10.73 -1.55
CA GLU A 404 15.84 11.64 -0.86
C GLU A 404 16.06 11.62 0.67
N TRP A 405 16.24 10.44 1.25
CA TRP A 405 16.55 10.29 2.66
C TRP A 405 17.92 10.90 3.01
N ALA A 406 18.95 10.61 2.22
CA ALA A 406 20.30 11.10 2.48
C ALA A 406 20.39 12.63 2.38
N ILE A 407 19.77 13.24 1.36
CA ILE A 407 19.77 14.70 1.23
C ILE A 407 18.91 15.37 2.31
N THR A 408 17.79 14.75 2.72
CA THR A 408 16.93 15.28 3.80
C THR A 408 17.64 15.34 5.15
N HIS A 409 18.55 14.39 5.42
CA HIS A 409 19.31 14.29 6.68
C HIS A 409 20.75 14.84 6.60
N GLU A 410 21.09 15.50 5.49
CA GLU A 410 22.44 16.03 5.27
C GLU A 410 22.79 17.20 6.22
N VAL A 411 21.78 17.94 6.65
CA VAL A 411 21.86 19.08 7.57
C VAL A 411 20.84 18.90 8.70
N ASN A 412 20.95 19.70 9.76
CA ASN A 412 19.97 19.65 10.84
C ASN A 412 18.55 19.94 10.30
N ASN A 413 17.63 19.00 10.50
CA ASN A 413 16.30 19.02 9.91
C ASN A 413 15.28 18.33 10.84
N PRO A 414 14.91 18.96 11.96
CA PRO A 414 14.05 18.37 12.98
C PRO A 414 12.61 18.13 12.52
N PHE A 415 12.20 18.70 11.38
CA PHE A 415 10.87 18.52 10.78
C PHE A 415 10.84 17.45 9.69
N GLY A 416 11.98 16.87 9.32
CA GLY A 416 12.05 15.91 8.22
C GLY A 416 11.64 16.49 6.86
N TYR A 417 11.74 17.82 6.67
CA TYR A 417 11.37 18.48 5.41
C TYR A 417 12.19 17.91 4.25
N SER A 418 11.53 17.37 3.22
CA SER A 418 12.21 16.80 2.05
C SER A 418 13.09 17.85 1.38
N ARG A 419 14.41 17.69 1.47
CA ARG A 419 15.39 18.57 0.80
C ARG A 419 15.57 18.17 -0.66
N GLN A 420 16.27 18.99 -1.43
CA GLN A 420 16.44 18.79 -2.88
C GLN A 420 17.80 19.27 -3.36
N LEU A 421 18.32 18.62 -4.41
CA LEU A 421 19.51 19.08 -5.12
C LEU A 421 19.05 20.02 -6.24
N THR A 422 19.41 21.29 -6.13
CA THR A 422 18.98 22.34 -7.05
C THR A 422 20.12 22.75 -7.97
N GLN A 423 19.77 23.46 -9.04
CA GLN A 423 20.72 24.12 -9.92
C GLN A 423 20.16 25.47 -10.34
N ASP A 424 20.97 26.52 -10.27
CA ASP A 424 20.59 27.85 -10.73
C ASP A 424 20.79 28.01 -12.26
N THR A 425 20.48 29.21 -12.78
CA THR A 425 20.60 29.54 -14.21
C THR A 425 22.06 29.67 -14.69
N LEU A 426 23.03 29.76 -13.77
CA LEU A 426 24.47 29.76 -14.08
C LEU A 426 25.06 28.35 -14.09
N GLY A 427 24.29 27.35 -13.65
CA GLY A 427 24.72 25.95 -13.57
C GLY A 427 25.29 25.56 -12.21
N GLU A 428 25.26 26.45 -11.22
CA GLU A 428 25.76 26.18 -9.87
C GLU A 428 24.78 25.29 -9.12
N ARG A 429 25.30 24.21 -8.52
CA ARG A 429 24.51 23.19 -7.82
C ARG A 429 24.73 23.24 -6.33
N HIS A 430 23.64 23.17 -5.58
CA HIS A 430 23.67 23.09 -4.13
C HIS A 430 22.46 22.30 -3.62
N SER A 431 22.60 21.72 -2.44
CA SER A 431 21.45 21.15 -1.73
C SER A 431 20.68 22.29 -1.07
N SER A 432 19.36 22.32 -1.22
CA SER A 432 18.48 23.33 -0.63
C SER A 432 17.33 22.67 0.13
N PHE A 433 16.76 23.40 1.09
CA PHE A 433 15.42 23.07 1.58
C PHE A 433 14.39 23.41 0.48
N PHE A 434 14.37 24.66 0.03
CA PHE A 434 13.28 25.20 -0.79
C PHE A 434 13.65 25.37 -2.26
N PHE A 435 12.62 25.56 -3.08
CA PHE A 435 12.76 25.92 -4.49
C PHE A 435 13.52 27.25 -4.62
N PRO A 436 14.60 27.31 -5.42
CA PRO A 436 15.46 28.49 -5.46
C PRO A 436 14.78 29.66 -6.18
N HIS A 437 15.02 30.89 -5.77
CA HIS A 437 14.41 32.08 -6.41
C HIS A 437 15.09 32.39 -7.76
N GLY A 438 16.39 32.10 -7.86
CA GLY A 438 17.19 32.19 -9.08
C GLY A 438 17.12 30.93 -9.94
N ASN A 439 16.00 30.70 -10.62
CA ASN A 439 15.76 29.49 -11.43
C ASN A 439 15.27 29.81 -12.86
N ASP A 440 15.15 28.81 -13.73
CA ASP A 440 14.71 28.99 -15.14
C ASP A 440 13.25 29.50 -15.31
N ALA A 441 12.42 29.43 -14.26
CA ALA A 441 11.09 30.03 -14.20
C ALA A 441 11.07 31.41 -13.51
N SER A 442 12.21 31.94 -13.08
CA SER A 442 12.31 33.25 -12.42
C SER A 442 11.59 34.34 -13.24
N PRO A 443 10.81 35.24 -12.60
CA PRO A 443 10.72 35.49 -11.15
C PRO A 443 9.73 34.59 -10.39
N TRP A 444 9.25 33.50 -10.99
CA TRP A 444 8.33 32.55 -10.35
C TRP A 444 9.05 31.67 -9.31
N TRP A 445 8.46 31.61 -8.13
CA TRP A 445 8.76 30.70 -7.02
C TRP A 445 7.65 30.87 -5.97
N GLN A 446 7.35 29.83 -5.21
CA GLN A 446 6.31 29.85 -4.19
C GLN A 446 6.54 28.69 -3.20
N GLY A 447 5.67 28.57 -2.20
CA GLY A 447 5.65 27.42 -1.31
C GLY A 447 5.40 26.10 -2.04
N GLU A 448 5.84 25.02 -1.40
CA GLU A 448 6.02 23.72 -2.03
C GLU A 448 5.03 22.65 -1.55
N ASN A 449 3.84 23.01 -1.05
CA ASN A 449 2.92 22.00 -0.47
C ASN A 449 2.50 20.90 -1.47
N ALA A 450 2.47 21.20 -2.77
CA ALA A 450 2.22 20.21 -3.82
C ALA A 450 3.40 19.25 -3.96
N ARG A 451 4.64 19.77 -3.93
CA ARG A 451 5.87 18.96 -3.88
C ARG A 451 5.85 18.02 -2.69
N LEU A 452 5.54 18.52 -1.51
CA LEU A 452 5.47 17.72 -0.29
C LEU A 452 4.42 16.61 -0.40
N GLY A 453 3.23 16.93 -0.92
CA GLY A 453 2.18 15.94 -1.19
C GLY A 453 2.59 14.90 -2.24
N SER A 454 3.32 15.29 -3.29
CA SER A 454 3.79 14.36 -4.32
C SER A 454 4.88 13.43 -3.81
N MET A 455 5.80 13.94 -2.98
CA MET A 455 6.83 13.14 -2.31
C MET A 455 6.22 12.18 -1.28
N ALA A 456 5.23 12.61 -0.50
CA ALA A 456 4.48 11.75 0.41
C ALA A 456 3.72 10.64 -0.33
N SER A 457 3.10 10.99 -1.48
CA SER A 457 2.44 10.02 -2.36
C SER A 457 3.42 8.97 -2.89
N ALA A 458 4.59 9.40 -3.38
CA ALA A 458 5.64 8.51 -3.86
C ALA A 458 6.10 7.53 -2.77
N ALA A 459 6.39 8.05 -1.57
CA ALA A 459 6.87 7.23 -0.45
C ALA A 459 5.83 6.21 0.04
N ARG A 460 4.54 6.60 0.18
CA ARG A 460 3.46 5.67 0.56
C ARG A 460 3.18 4.61 -0.50
N LEU A 461 3.19 4.98 -1.78
CA LEU A 461 3.06 4.01 -2.87
C LEU A 461 4.26 3.06 -2.90
N ALA A 462 5.47 3.57 -2.65
CA ALA A 462 6.69 2.76 -2.55
C ALA A 462 6.65 1.79 -1.36
N ALA A 463 6.16 2.21 -0.19
CA ALA A 463 6.08 1.38 1.00
C ALA A 463 5.33 0.06 0.74
N ARG A 464 4.31 0.08 -0.11
CA ARG A 464 3.54 -1.12 -0.53
C ARG A 464 4.38 -2.16 -1.28
N LEU A 465 5.50 -1.77 -1.88
CA LEU A 465 6.40 -2.64 -2.65
C LEU A 465 7.48 -3.32 -1.80
N PHE A 466 7.74 -2.82 -0.58
CA PHE A 466 8.83 -3.25 0.30
C PHE A 466 8.35 -3.91 1.59
N ARG A 467 7.22 -4.61 1.55
CA ARG A 467 6.65 -5.29 2.72
C ARG A 467 7.58 -6.34 3.34
N ASP A 468 8.46 -6.92 2.52
CA ASP A 468 9.47 -7.89 2.96
C ASP A 468 10.73 -7.23 3.58
N ASP A 469 10.83 -5.90 3.52
CA ASP A 469 11.91 -5.09 4.12
C ASP A 469 11.29 -4.03 5.03
N ARG A 470 10.89 -4.48 6.23
CA ARG A 470 10.13 -3.66 7.18
C ARG A 470 10.84 -2.36 7.59
N PRO A 471 12.15 -2.35 7.93
CA PRO A 471 12.85 -1.10 8.26
C PRO A 471 12.79 -0.07 7.13
N PHE A 472 12.97 -0.51 5.88
CA PHE A 472 12.86 0.41 4.75
C PHE A 472 11.42 0.88 4.54
N GLN A 473 10.43 -0.01 4.65
CA GLN A 473 9.02 0.35 4.61
C GLN A 473 8.66 1.42 5.67
N ASP A 474 9.08 1.23 6.91
CA ASP A 474 8.82 2.18 8.01
C ASP A 474 9.49 3.53 7.75
N SER A 475 10.71 3.53 7.18
CA SER A 475 11.39 4.78 6.79
C SER A 475 10.63 5.56 5.71
N LEU A 476 9.98 4.87 4.76
CA LEU A 476 9.15 5.50 3.73
C LEU A 476 7.88 6.11 4.32
N GLU A 477 7.21 5.40 5.23
CA GLU A 477 6.03 5.91 5.91
C GLU A 477 6.35 7.10 6.82
N SER A 478 7.48 7.04 7.56
CA SER A 478 7.96 8.17 8.36
C SER A 478 8.22 9.40 7.49
N PHE A 479 8.96 9.23 6.39
CA PHE A 479 9.24 10.31 5.44
C PHE A 479 7.94 10.93 4.90
N ALA A 480 6.94 10.11 4.55
CA ALA A 480 5.66 10.61 4.06
C ALA A 480 4.88 11.38 5.13
N VAL A 481 4.91 10.91 6.38
CA VAL A 481 4.23 11.56 7.51
C VAL A 481 4.87 12.91 7.83
N ASP A 482 6.19 13.03 7.79
CA ASP A 482 6.89 14.31 8.00
C ASP A 482 6.42 15.39 7.02
N GLN A 483 6.24 15.04 5.75
CA GLN A 483 5.76 15.97 4.72
C GLN A 483 4.32 16.41 4.98
N LEU A 484 3.45 15.49 5.41
CA LEU A 484 2.05 15.80 5.75
C LEU A 484 1.95 16.60 7.05
N ASN A 485 2.80 16.31 8.04
CA ASN A 485 2.90 17.04 9.29
C ASN A 485 3.29 18.51 9.03
N TRP A 486 4.24 18.75 8.13
CA TRP A 486 4.59 20.11 7.71
C TRP A 486 3.39 20.87 7.16
N ILE A 487 2.63 20.27 6.23
CA ILE A 487 1.40 20.86 5.64
C ILE A 487 0.35 21.16 6.73
N LEU A 488 0.21 20.30 7.72
CA LEU A 488 -0.86 20.34 8.73
C LEU A 488 -0.49 21.08 10.03
N GLY A 489 0.64 21.78 10.06
CA GLY A 489 0.98 22.72 11.14
C GLY A 489 2.17 22.34 12.01
N CYS A 490 2.76 21.16 11.84
CA CYS A 490 4.06 20.84 12.45
C CYS A 490 5.19 21.46 11.62
N ASN A 491 5.27 22.78 11.67
CA ASN A 491 6.26 23.60 10.98
C ASN A 491 6.65 24.79 11.87
N PRO A 492 7.75 25.51 11.58
CA PRO A 492 8.23 26.60 12.42
C PRO A 492 7.24 27.76 12.65
N PHE A 493 6.20 27.87 11.82
CA PHE A 493 5.19 28.93 11.91
C PHE A 493 3.92 28.49 12.67
N ASP A 494 3.89 27.26 13.18
CA ASP A 494 2.74 26.71 13.91
C ASP A 494 1.43 26.86 13.12
N ALA A 495 1.51 26.70 11.78
CA ALA A 495 0.46 27.08 10.85
C ALA A 495 0.01 25.91 9.98
N SER A 496 -1.23 25.47 10.17
CA SER A 496 -1.85 24.54 9.23
C SER A 496 -2.13 25.27 7.91
N MET A 497 -1.59 24.74 6.83
CA MET A 497 -1.75 25.29 5.48
C MET A 497 -3.01 24.76 4.78
N LEU A 498 -3.71 23.80 5.40
CA LEU A 498 -5.05 23.37 5.01
C LEU A 498 -6.11 24.24 5.70
N GLN A 499 -6.85 25.03 4.93
CA GLN A 499 -7.84 25.96 5.47
C GLN A 499 -8.99 25.25 6.17
N GLY A 500 -9.37 25.76 7.35
CA GLY A 500 -10.46 25.21 8.16
C GLY A 500 -10.06 24.00 9.02
N THR A 501 -8.82 23.52 8.89
CA THR A 501 -8.25 22.47 9.74
C THR A 501 -7.04 23.01 10.49
N GLY A 502 -6.89 22.64 11.77
CA GLY A 502 -5.78 23.09 12.62
C GLY A 502 -5.94 24.53 13.09
N HIS A 503 -4.84 25.27 13.21
CA HIS A 503 -4.82 26.66 13.64
C HIS A 503 -3.82 27.48 12.81
N ASN A 504 -3.87 28.81 12.98
CA ASN A 504 -3.06 29.79 12.28
C ASN A 504 -3.11 29.63 10.75
N ASN A 505 -4.30 29.32 10.20
CA ASN A 505 -4.47 29.24 8.76
C ASN A 505 -4.17 30.62 8.13
N PRO A 506 -3.30 30.70 7.09
CA PRO A 506 -2.89 31.98 6.49
C PRO A 506 -4.02 32.61 5.68
N ALA A 507 -4.14 33.93 5.71
CA ALA A 507 -5.09 34.66 4.88
C ALA A 507 -4.39 35.17 3.61
N TYR A 508 -4.98 34.91 2.43
CA TYR A 508 -4.52 35.52 1.19
C TYR A 508 -4.97 36.99 1.12
N GLY A 509 -4.04 37.89 0.82
CA GLY A 509 -4.26 39.33 0.81
C GLY A 509 -3.82 39.99 -0.50
N PHE A 510 -4.56 39.74 -1.60
CA PHE A 510 -4.26 40.32 -2.93
C PHE A 510 -4.14 41.85 -2.85
N PHE A 511 -2.92 42.38 -3.06
CA PHE A 511 -2.59 43.81 -2.85
C PHE A 511 -3.11 44.40 -1.51
N GLY A 512 -3.12 43.61 -0.45
CA GLY A 512 -3.62 44.02 0.88
C GLY A 512 -5.14 44.16 0.98
N THR A 513 -5.89 43.56 0.04
CA THR A 513 -7.36 43.57 0.02
C THR A 513 -7.94 42.20 0.36
N PHE A 514 -9.26 42.16 0.62
CA PHE A 514 -10.04 40.93 0.78
C PHE A 514 -10.77 40.51 -0.50
N GLU A 515 -10.37 41.02 -1.67
CA GLU A 515 -11.07 40.77 -2.94
C GLU A 515 -11.08 39.28 -3.31
N TYR A 516 -9.99 38.57 -3.00
CA TYR A 516 -9.83 37.13 -3.20
C TYR A 516 -9.48 36.50 -1.85
N THR A 517 -10.35 35.62 -1.35
CA THR A 517 -10.18 34.98 -0.03
C THR A 517 -10.18 33.47 -0.16
N ASN A 518 -9.34 32.83 0.66
CA ASN A 518 -9.19 31.38 0.65
C ASN A 518 -10.48 30.66 1.06
N ALA A 519 -10.68 29.45 0.54
CA ALA A 519 -11.82 28.60 0.83
C ALA A 519 -11.46 27.46 1.82
N PRO A 520 -12.35 27.06 2.74
CA PRO A 520 -12.14 25.87 3.56
C PRO A 520 -11.88 24.62 2.71
N GLY A 521 -11.03 23.72 3.22
CA GLY A 521 -10.62 22.51 2.53
C GLY A 521 -9.48 22.70 1.52
N GLY A 522 -9.21 23.94 1.06
CA GLY A 522 -8.11 24.22 0.14
C GLY A 522 -6.76 24.39 0.84
N ILE A 523 -5.68 24.06 0.15
CA ILE A 523 -4.31 24.15 0.68
C ILE A 523 -3.55 25.29 0.00
N VAL A 524 -2.89 26.14 0.81
CA VAL A 524 -2.10 27.26 0.29
C VAL A 524 -0.75 26.81 -0.28
N ASN A 525 -0.09 27.68 -1.04
CA ASN A 525 1.25 27.47 -1.58
C ASN A 525 2.25 27.02 -0.50
N GLY A 526 2.32 27.77 0.60
CA GLY A 526 3.05 27.39 1.81
C GLY A 526 4.38 28.11 2.03
N ILE A 527 5.22 27.53 2.86
CA ILE A 527 6.47 28.13 3.37
C ILE A 527 7.58 28.08 2.30
N THR A 528 8.43 29.12 2.26
CA THR A 528 9.58 29.23 1.33
C THR A 528 10.87 29.56 2.07
N SER A 529 11.97 29.59 1.32
CA SER A 529 13.17 30.32 1.69
C SER A 529 12.88 31.81 1.92
N GLY A 530 13.77 32.49 2.65
CA GLY A 530 13.60 33.90 2.98
C GLY A 530 13.58 34.79 1.74
N LEU A 531 12.73 35.82 1.73
CA LEU A 531 12.50 36.70 0.58
C LEU A 531 13.79 37.37 0.07
N ASN A 532 14.72 37.69 0.97
CA ASN A 532 15.97 38.39 0.68
C ASN A 532 17.24 37.55 0.91
N ASP A 533 17.14 36.40 1.58
CA ASP A 533 18.24 35.46 1.83
C ASP A 533 17.67 34.03 1.75
N GLU A 534 18.11 33.26 0.75
CA GLU A 534 17.57 31.92 0.51
C GLU A 534 17.98 30.89 1.59
N GLU A 535 18.92 31.23 2.48
CA GLU A 535 19.27 30.41 3.64
C GLU A 535 18.36 30.66 4.86
N GLU A 536 17.57 31.76 4.84
CA GLU A 536 16.50 32.04 5.81
C GLU A 536 15.18 31.30 5.44
N ILE A 537 14.13 31.54 6.22
CA ILE A 537 12.78 31.00 6.02
C ILE A 537 11.75 32.12 6.19
N ASP A 538 10.77 32.22 5.29
CA ASP A 538 9.68 33.18 5.40
C ASP A 538 8.34 32.52 5.06
N PHE A 539 7.27 33.07 5.64
CA PHE A 539 5.91 32.66 5.37
C PHE A 539 4.95 33.82 5.59
N ASN A 540 4.01 33.96 4.64
CA ASN A 540 2.86 34.86 4.75
C ASN A 540 3.23 36.32 5.09
N LEU A 541 4.25 36.88 4.41
CA LEU A 541 4.60 38.29 4.55
C LEU A 541 3.57 39.14 3.79
N SER A 542 2.84 39.98 4.52
CA SER A 542 1.75 40.77 3.96
C SER A 542 2.23 41.86 3.00
N TYR A 543 1.34 42.30 2.12
CA TYR A 543 1.53 43.52 1.32
C TYR A 543 1.95 44.74 2.16
N ALA A 544 1.41 44.89 3.38
CA ALA A 544 1.77 45.98 4.28
C ALA A 544 3.24 45.93 4.74
N GLN A 545 3.83 44.73 4.82
CA GLN A 545 5.24 44.53 5.17
C GLN A 545 6.17 44.65 3.96
N THR A 546 5.76 44.15 2.80
CA THR A 546 6.65 44.04 1.63
C THR A 546 6.50 45.18 0.62
N GLY A 547 5.36 45.89 0.63
CA GLY A 547 4.99 46.89 -0.37
C GLY A 547 4.78 46.33 -1.78
N LYS A 548 4.71 45.00 -1.93
CA LYS A 548 4.58 44.27 -3.19
C LYS A 548 3.55 43.15 -3.03
N ASP A 549 2.92 42.75 -4.12
CA ASP A 549 2.02 41.59 -4.13
C ASP A 549 2.85 40.30 -4.16
N ASN A 550 3.43 39.97 -3.00
CA ASN A 550 4.18 38.73 -2.79
C ASN A 550 3.34 37.69 -2.02
N ASP A 551 2.21 38.08 -1.45
CA ASP A 551 1.31 37.23 -0.66
C ASP A 551 0.95 35.94 -1.40
N TRP A 552 0.81 36.00 -2.73
CA TRP A 552 0.50 34.83 -3.56
C TRP A 552 1.53 33.72 -3.38
N ARG A 553 2.81 34.02 -3.18
CA ARG A 553 3.87 33.02 -3.03
C ARG A 553 3.67 32.10 -1.82
N TRP A 554 2.93 32.56 -0.81
CA TRP A 554 2.74 31.83 0.45
C TRP A 554 1.29 31.44 0.71
N ALA A 555 0.35 32.37 0.56
CA ALA A 555 -0.98 32.26 1.13
C ALA A 555 -2.10 32.01 0.11
N GLU A 556 -1.82 32.08 -1.18
CA GLU A 556 -2.79 31.71 -2.22
C GLU A 556 -2.96 30.18 -2.26
N GLN A 557 -4.19 29.69 -2.45
CA GLN A 557 -4.47 28.28 -2.69
C GLN A 557 -4.35 27.94 -4.16
N TRP A 558 -3.97 26.71 -4.46
CA TRP A 558 -3.73 26.25 -5.83
C TRP A 558 -4.05 24.76 -5.97
N LEU A 559 -4.79 24.39 -7.03
CA LEU A 559 -5.37 23.04 -7.20
C LEU A 559 -4.41 21.85 -6.98
N PRO A 560 -3.15 21.87 -7.45
CA PRO A 560 -2.21 20.76 -7.26
C PRO A 560 -1.89 20.43 -5.80
N HIS A 561 -1.98 21.39 -4.87
CA HIS A 561 -1.74 21.12 -3.45
C HIS A 561 -2.74 20.11 -2.92
N ASP A 562 -4.02 20.38 -3.14
CA ASP A 562 -5.15 19.54 -2.77
C ASP A 562 -5.10 18.19 -3.50
N ALA A 563 -4.79 18.20 -4.80
CA ALA A 563 -4.72 16.99 -5.61
C ALA A 563 -3.66 16.01 -5.06
N TRP A 564 -2.47 16.52 -4.74
CA TRP A 564 -1.38 15.71 -4.20
C TRP A 564 -1.60 15.31 -2.74
N TYR A 565 -2.09 16.22 -1.90
CA TYR A 565 -2.40 15.92 -0.50
C TYR A 565 -3.44 14.80 -0.38
N MET A 566 -4.53 14.90 -1.13
CA MET A 566 -5.59 13.89 -1.16
C MET A 566 -5.05 12.51 -1.56
N LEU A 567 -4.23 12.46 -2.63
CA LEU A 567 -3.62 11.22 -3.07
C LEU A 567 -2.69 10.64 -2.01
N ALA A 568 -1.86 11.47 -1.38
CA ALA A 568 -0.95 11.05 -0.31
C ALA A 568 -1.71 10.44 0.87
N VAL A 569 -2.80 11.08 1.31
CA VAL A 569 -3.66 10.59 2.39
C VAL A 569 -4.27 9.22 2.03
N ALA A 570 -4.79 9.05 0.81
CA ALA A 570 -5.39 7.78 0.39
C ALA A 570 -4.37 6.65 0.12
N ALA A 571 -3.13 6.99 -0.27
CA ALA A 571 -2.09 6.05 -0.70
C ALA A 571 -1.52 5.17 0.41
N ARG A 572 -1.77 5.51 1.69
CA ARG A 572 -1.37 4.69 2.84
C ARG A 572 -1.87 3.25 2.66
N GLU A 573 -1.09 2.25 3.05
CA GLU A 573 -1.63 0.89 3.05
C GLU A 573 -2.74 0.76 4.12
N SER A 574 -3.81 0.02 3.83
CA SER A 574 -4.66 -0.48 4.92
C SER A 574 -3.76 -1.38 5.76
N VAL A 575 -3.63 -1.10 7.06
CA VAL A 575 -2.94 -2.03 7.95
C VAL A 575 -3.60 -3.37 7.72
N ARG A 576 -2.87 -4.31 7.11
CA ARG A 576 -3.40 -5.65 6.95
C ARG A 576 -3.60 -6.15 8.37
N PRO A 577 -4.72 -6.81 8.72
CA PRO A 577 -4.91 -7.31 10.07
C PRO A 577 -3.85 -8.35 10.53
N SER A 578 -2.81 -8.62 9.73
CA SER A 578 -1.63 -9.44 10.01
C SER A 578 -0.52 -8.58 10.60
N ASP A 579 -0.48 -7.30 10.21
CA ASP A 579 0.49 -6.29 10.60
C ASP A 579 0.01 -5.49 11.81
N GLU A 580 -1.28 -5.59 12.18
CA GLU A 580 -1.81 -5.03 13.44
C GLU A 580 -1.27 -5.73 14.69
N HIS A 581 -0.59 -6.88 14.54
CA HIS A 581 -0.28 -7.78 15.66
C HIS A 581 1.11 -8.43 15.57
N ALA A 582 2.04 -7.83 14.82
CA ALA A 582 3.41 -8.34 14.73
C ALA A 582 4.21 -8.12 16.02
N ASP A 583 3.84 -7.09 16.81
CA ASP A 583 4.50 -6.69 18.07
C ASP A 583 3.65 -6.90 19.34
N ASP A 584 2.47 -7.51 19.25
CA ASP A 584 1.55 -7.58 20.40
C ASP A 584 2.05 -8.51 21.53
N HIS A 585 2.92 -9.48 21.21
CA HIS A 585 3.39 -10.50 22.15
C HIS A 585 4.92 -10.66 22.08
N PRO A 586 5.70 -9.72 22.66
CA PRO A 586 7.16 -9.75 22.59
C PRO A 586 7.75 -11.01 23.23
N THR A 587 8.75 -11.61 22.58
CA THR A 587 9.46 -12.78 23.12
C THR A 587 10.18 -12.45 24.42
N LEU A 588 10.02 -13.33 25.41
CA LEU A 588 10.62 -13.20 26.73
C LEU A 588 12.16 -12.98 26.63
N PRO A 589 12.73 -11.89 27.18
CA PRO A 589 14.15 -11.59 27.05
C PRO A 589 15.01 -12.50 27.94
N ILE A 590 16.26 -12.74 27.52
CA ILE A 590 17.24 -13.48 28.33
C ILE A 590 17.41 -12.82 29.71
N GLY A 591 17.43 -13.63 30.76
CA GLY A 591 17.50 -13.13 32.14
C GLY A 591 16.14 -12.89 32.80
N ALA A 592 15.03 -12.97 32.08
CA ALA A 592 13.69 -12.87 32.67
C ALA A 592 13.28 -14.16 33.42
N PRO A 593 12.49 -14.05 34.50
CA PRO A 593 11.90 -15.23 35.14
C PRO A 593 10.84 -15.88 34.25
N ALA A 594 10.70 -17.21 34.32
CA ALA A 594 9.67 -17.95 33.62
C ALA A 594 8.27 -17.49 34.07
N PRO A 595 7.40 -17.02 33.16
CA PRO A 595 6.01 -16.71 33.51
C PRO A 595 5.29 -17.96 34.03
N GLY A 596 4.45 -17.77 35.06
CA GLY A 596 3.62 -18.83 35.61
C GLY A 596 2.50 -19.22 34.66
N PHE A 597 2.12 -20.50 34.64
CA PHE A 597 0.98 -21.00 33.87
C PHE A 597 0.20 -22.04 34.67
N GLN A 598 -1.05 -22.30 34.27
CA GLN A 598 -1.89 -23.39 34.79
C GLN A 598 -2.64 -24.00 33.61
N LEU A 599 -2.08 -25.07 33.03
CA LEU A 599 -2.56 -25.62 31.76
C LEU A 599 -2.90 -27.10 31.90
N LYS A 600 -3.88 -27.56 31.13
CA LYS A 600 -4.29 -28.96 31.09
C LYS A 600 -3.42 -29.73 30.10
N GLY A 601 -2.86 -30.86 30.54
CA GLY A 601 -2.13 -31.81 29.71
C GLY A 601 -3.05 -32.80 29.01
N VAL A 602 -2.58 -33.39 27.91
CA VAL A 602 -3.27 -34.48 27.19
C VAL A 602 -3.47 -35.75 28.04
N ASP A 603 -2.71 -35.90 29.12
CA ASP A 603 -2.86 -36.97 30.13
C ASP A 603 -3.99 -36.69 31.15
N GLY A 604 -4.69 -35.56 31.00
CA GLY A 604 -5.79 -35.14 31.85
C GLY A 604 -5.38 -34.39 33.11
N LYS A 605 -4.09 -34.27 33.43
CA LYS A 605 -3.61 -33.54 34.61
C LYS A 605 -3.49 -32.04 34.32
N THR A 606 -3.51 -31.24 35.38
CA THR A 606 -3.20 -29.82 35.32
C THR A 606 -1.76 -29.59 35.78
N TYR A 607 -0.98 -28.89 34.96
CA TYR A 607 0.41 -28.56 35.21
C TYR A 607 0.55 -27.07 35.50
N THR A 608 1.44 -26.75 36.42
CA THR A 608 1.89 -25.38 36.68
C THR A 608 3.40 -25.31 36.58
N LEU A 609 3.97 -24.10 36.59
CA LEU A 609 5.42 -23.94 36.67
C LEU A 609 6.02 -24.67 37.89
N GLN A 610 5.27 -24.74 39.00
CA GLN A 610 5.67 -25.44 40.22
C GLN A 610 5.69 -26.97 40.08
N SER A 611 4.96 -27.53 39.11
CA SER A 611 4.99 -28.97 38.79
C SER A 611 6.40 -29.45 38.41
N PHE A 612 7.25 -28.53 37.96
CA PHE A 612 8.61 -28.81 37.51
C PHE A 612 9.68 -28.35 38.50
N LYS A 613 9.35 -27.99 39.75
CA LYS A 613 10.26 -27.34 40.71
C LYS A 613 11.58 -28.09 40.97
N ASP A 614 11.57 -29.42 40.84
CA ASP A 614 12.72 -30.28 41.15
C ASP A 614 13.70 -30.41 39.95
N ALA A 615 13.33 -29.88 38.77
CA ALA A 615 14.19 -29.84 37.61
C ALA A 615 15.29 -28.77 37.74
N LYS A 616 16.55 -29.18 37.56
CA LYS A 616 17.71 -28.27 37.48
C LYS A 616 17.66 -27.40 36.23
N VAL A 617 17.10 -27.93 35.14
CA VAL A 617 16.87 -27.19 33.89
C VAL A 617 15.46 -27.51 33.39
N LEU A 618 14.69 -26.48 33.06
CA LEU A 618 13.36 -26.62 32.47
C LEU A 618 13.39 -26.13 31.03
N VAL A 619 12.99 -27.00 30.10
CA VAL A 619 12.77 -26.65 28.69
C VAL A 619 11.28 -26.47 28.45
N VAL A 620 10.85 -25.26 28.10
CA VAL A 620 9.49 -24.99 27.63
C VAL A 620 9.52 -24.91 26.11
N ALA A 621 8.84 -25.83 25.44
CA ALA A 621 8.78 -25.89 23.99
C ALA A 621 7.38 -25.54 23.50
N PHE A 622 7.23 -24.44 22.76
CA PHE A 622 5.99 -24.14 22.06
C PHE A 622 5.96 -24.90 20.75
N ILE A 623 5.08 -25.90 20.65
CA ILE A 623 4.94 -26.80 19.51
C ILE A 623 3.45 -26.90 19.14
N CYS A 624 3.12 -27.34 17.93
CA CYS A 624 1.73 -27.64 17.56
C CYS A 624 1.64 -28.89 16.68
N ASN A 625 0.42 -29.32 16.38
CA ASN A 625 0.17 -30.54 15.61
C ASN A 625 0.28 -30.28 14.10
N HIS A 626 -0.22 -29.13 13.62
CA HIS A 626 -0.31 -28.89 12.17
C HIS A 626 1.03 -28.48 11.52
N CYS A 627 1.93 -27.84 12.26
CA CYS A 627 3.15 -27.26 11.69
C CYS A 627 4.13 -28.35 11.24
N PRO A 628 4.56 -28.38 9.97
CA PRO A 628 5.50 -29.38 9.47
C PRO A 628 6.86 -29.33 10.19
N THR A 629 7.35 -28.14 10.55
CA THR A 629 8.62 -27.98 11.29
C THR A 629 8.50 -28.52 12.71
N SER A 630 7.37 -28.25 13.37
CA SER A 630 7.07 -28.79 14.71
C SER A 630 7.06 -30.31 14.67
N GLN A 631 6.36 -30.90 13.69
CA GLN A 631 6.32 -32.34 13.47
C GLN A 631 7.70 -32.94 13.19
N ALA A 632 8.56 -32.23 12.44
CA ALA A 632 9.93 -32.67 12.17
C ALA A 632 10.83 -32.72 13.41
N TYR A 633 10.47 -31.99 14.48
CA TYR A 633 11.27 -31.91 15.71
C TYR A 633 10.85 -32.97 16.75
N GLU A 634 9.67 -33.58 16.61
CA GLU A 634 9.08 -34.49 17.59
C GLU A 634 10.01 -35.61 18.05
N LYS A 635 10.60 -36.37 17.10
CA LYS A 635 11.52 -37.47 17.43
C LYS A 635 12.76 -36.98 18.18
N ARG A 636 13.25 -35.78 17.85
CA ARG A 636 14.41 -35.17 18.49
C ARG A 636 14.08 -34.66 19.90
N LEU A 637 12.89 -34.10 20.12
CA LEU A 637 12.39 -33.73 21.45
C LEU A 637 12.24 -34.96 22.35
N ILE A 638 11.65 -36.05 21.83
CA ILE A 638 11.52 -37.32 22.54
C ILE A 638 12.90 -37.86 22.94
N GLN A 639 13.87 -37.80 22.02
CA GLN A 639 15.24 -38.24 22.27
C GLN A 639 15.95 -37.33 23.28
N LEU A 640 15.76 -36.02 23.22
CA LEU A 640 16.30 -35.07 24.19
C LEU A 640 15.87 -35.44 25.62
N VAL A 641 14.59 -35.73 25.83
CA VAL A 641 14.08 -36.14 27.15
C VAL A 641 14.73 -37.44 27.64
N LYS A 642 14.99 -38.40 26.74
CA LYS A 642 15.69 -39.65 27.10
C LYS A 642 17.14 -39.39 27.50
N ASP A 643 17.85 -38.56 26.73
CA ASP A 643 19.28 -38.33 26.91
C ASP A 643 19.60 -37.55 28.21
N TYR A 644 18.65 -36.74 28.69
CA TYR A 644 18.83 -35.89 29.86
C TYR A 644 18.02 -36.33 31.10
N LYS A 645 17.29 -37.43 31.02
CA LYS A 645 16.40 -37.93 32.09
C LYS A 645 17.09 -37.99 33.46
N ASP A 646 18.32 -38.51 33.50
CA ASP A 646 19.08 -38.71 34.75
C ASP A 646 19.96 -37.50 35.13
N LYS A 647 19.86 -36.39 34.39
CA LYS A 647 20.66 -35.17 34.59
C LYS A 647 19.88 -34.02 35.24
N GLY A 648 18.61 -34.26 35.61
CA GLY A 648 17.74 -33.25 36.22
C GLY A 648 17.17 -32.24 35.23
N VAL A 649 17.00 -32.62 33.96
CA VAL A 649 16.35 -31.78 32.94
C VAL A 649 14.94 -32.30 32.70
N GLU A 650 13.97 -31.39 32.70
CA GLU A 650 12.60 -31.69 32.30
C GLU A 650 12.18 -30.84 31.11
N LEU A 651 11.34 -31.42 30.25
CA LEU A 651 10.75 -30.73 29.11
C LEU A 651 9.24 -30.70 29.27
N VAL A 652 8.64 -29.55 28.98
CA VAL A 652 7.20 -29.36 28.86
C VAL A 652 6.89 -28.72 27.52
N ALA A 653 5.97 -29.32 26.77
CA ALA A 653 5.49 -28.79 25.52
C ALA A 653 4.18 -28.04 25.73
N ILE A 654 3.99 -26.90 25.07
CA ILE A 654 2.75 -26.11 25.11
C ILE A 654 2.26 -25.90 23.69
N ASN A 655 1.00 -26.22 23.41
CA ASN A 655 0.33 -25.84 22.17
C ASN A 655 -0.27 -24.43 22.32
N PRO A 656 0.28 -23.43 21.61
CA PRO A 656 -0.14 -22.04 21.72
C PRO A 656 -1.37 -21.71 20.85
N ASN A 657 -1.78 -22.62 19.96
CA ASN A 657 -2.68 -22.29 18.86
C ASN A 657 -4.14 -22.46 19.26
N ASN A 658 -4.95 -21.44 18.98
CA ASN A 658 -6.40 -21.53 19.03
C ASN A 658 -6.94 -22.11 17.70
N PRO A 659 -7.82 -23.13 17.73
CA PRO A 659 -8.44 -23.69 16.52
C PRO A 659 -9.20 -22.66 15.67
N ASP A 660 -9.81 -21.65 16.28
CA ASP A 660 -10.50 -20.55 15.59
C ASP A 660 -9.53 -19.58 14.89
N GLY A 661 -8.22 -19.76 15.06
CA GLY A 661 -7.16 -19.04 14.34
C GLY A 661 -6.50 -19.83 13.21
N LEU A 662 -6.86 -21.11 13.02
CA LEU A 662 -6.24 -22.02 12.05
C LEU A 662 -7.12 -22.21 10.80
N ARG A 663 -6.61 -21.85 9.61
CA ARG A 663 -7.34 -22.06 8.35
C ARG A 663 -7.19 -23.48 7.83
N LEU A 664 -8.16 -23.93 7.02
CA LEU A 664 -8.11 -25.25 6.40
C LEU A 664 -6.88 -25.42 5.49
N ASP A 665 -6.53 -24.44 4.67
CA ASP A 665 -5.40 -24.51 3.74
C ASP A 665 -4.03 -24.50 4.45
N GLU A 666 -3.98 -24.13 5.73
CA GLU A 666 -2.78 -24.27 6.56
C GLU A 666 -2.58 -25.71 7.07
N LEU A 667 -3.61 -26.56 6.98
CA LEU A 667 -3.56 -27.98 7.32
C LEU A 667 -3.00 -28.85 6.20
N GLY A 668 -2.52 -28.27 5.10
CA GLY A 668 -1.98 -29.07 4.00
C GLY A 668 -0.87 -30.03 4.44
N TYR A 669 -0.13 -29.70 5.50
CA TYR A 669 0.94 -30.52 6.09
C TYR A 669 0.51 -31.33 7.32
N SER A 670 -0.79 -31.59 7.50
CA SER A 670 -1.28 -32.32 8.67
C SER A 670 -2.56 -33.10 8.37
N ASP A 671 -2.74 -34.22 9.06
CA ASP A 671 -4.01 -34.93 9.19
C ASP A 671 -4.88 -34.41 10.34
N LEU A 672 -4.30 -33.61 11.25
CA LEU A 672 -4.91 -33.12 12.48
C LEU A 672 -4.85 -31.59 12.61
N GLY A 673 -5.85 -31.02 13.27
CA GLY A 673 -5.84 -29.62 13.70
C GLY A 673 -5.09 -29.42 15.02
N ASP A 674 -5.27 -28.25 15.65
CA ASP A 674 -4.64 -27.90 16.92
C ASP A 674 -5.61 -27.91 18.12
N SER A 675 -6.76 -28.58 17.99
CA SER A 675 -7.67 -28.73 19.13
C SER A 675 -7.08 -29.62 20.24
N TYR A 676 -7.62 -29.51 21.45
CA TYR A 676 -7.21 -30.38 22.56
C TYR A 676 -7.43 -31.88 22.26
N ASP A 677 -8.47 -32.22 21.49
CA ASP A 677 -8.73 -33.60 21.08
C ASP A 677 -7.71 -34.08 20.04
N ASP A 678 -7.36 -33.24 19.07
CA ASP A 678 -6.28 -33.52 18.10
C ASP A 678 -4.93 -33.71 18.79
N MET A 679 -4.63 -32.92 19.83
CA MET A 679 -3.40 -33.07 20.61
C MET A 679 -3.31 -34.44 21.29
N LYS A 680 -4.43 -34.99 21.79
CA LYS A 680 -4.46 -36.35 22.36
C LYS A 680 -4.15 -37.40 21.30
N ALA A 681 -4.75 -37.29 20.12
CA ALA A 681 -4.48 -38.18 19.00
C ALA A 681 -2.99 -38.09 18.58
N ARG A 682 -2.46 -36.88 18.41
CA ARG A 682 -1.06 -36.66 18.01
C ARG A 682 -0.07 -37.17 19.05
N SER A 683 -0.29 -36.86 20.33
CA SER A 683 0.60 -37.29 21.41
C SER A 683 0.68 -38.82 21.51
N LYS A 684 -0.44 -39.52 21.31
CA LYS A 684 -0.50 -40.99 21.27
C LYS A 684 0.22 -41.55 20.04
N ASP A 685 0.01 -40.97 18.85
CA ASP A 685 0.64 -41.41 17.60
C ASP A 685 2.17 -41.22 17.63
N ALA A 686 2.63 -40.04 18.08
CA ALA A 686 4.05 -39.71 18.15
C ALA A 686 4.77 -40.35 19.35
N GLY A 687 4.04 -40.77 20.39
CA GLY A 687 4.61 -41.38 21.59
C GLY A 687 5.38 -40.39 22.47
N TYR A 688 4.81 -39.20 22.71
CA TYR A 688 5.44 -38.18 23.55
C TYR A 688 5.72 -38.69 24.97
N ASN A 689 6.95 -38.49 25.43
CA ASN A 689 7.43 -38.86 26.77
C ASN A 689 7.59 -37.64 27.69
N PHE A 690 6.92 -36.54 27.37
CA PHE A 690 6.88 -35.28 28.11
C PHE A 690 5.44 -34.74 28.17
N PRO A 691 5.09 -33.92 29.17
CA PRO A 691 3.78 -33.27 29.22
C PRO A 691 3.55 -32.38 28.00
N TYR A 692 2.40 -32.53 27.36
CA TYR A 692 1.94 -31.68 26.25
C TYR A 692 0.66 -30.96 26.66
N LEU A 693 0.77 -29.65 26.87
CA LEU A 693 -0.22 -28.79 27.51
C LEU A 693 -0.94 -27.92 26.48
N TYR A 694 -2.23 -27.69 26.69
CA TYR A 694 -3.04 -26.86 25.79
C TYR A 694 -3.24 -25.47 26.39
N ASP A 695 -2.69 -24.46 25.71
CA ASP A 695 -2.95 -23.05 26.03
C ASP A 695 -3.90 -22.40 25.02
N GLY A 696 -4.12 -23.00 23.84
CA GLY A 696 -4.92 -22.42 22.75
C GLY A 696 -6.31 -21.89 23.11
N GLU A 697 -6.96 -22.40 24.16
CA GLU A 697 -8.25 -21.86 24.63
C GLU A 697 -8.14 -20.41 25.13
N THR A 698 -7.08 -20.12 25.88
CA THR A 698 -6.89 -18.86 26.62
C THR A 698 -5.71 -18.03 26.15
N GLU A 699 -4.68 -18.68 25.62
CA GLU A 699 -3.45 -18.12 25.07
C GLU A 699 -2.62 -17.32 26.09
N VAL A 700 -2.96 -17.40 27.39
CA VAL A 700 -2.38 -16.53 28.42
C VAL A 700 -0.90 -16.83 28.60
N ALA A 701 -0.51 -18.11 28.63
CA ALA A 701 0.89 -18.47 28.78
C ALA A 701 1.68 -18.05 27.53
N SER A 702 1.17 -18.33 26.34
CA SER A 702 1.80 -17.99 25.07
C SER A 702 1.98 -16.49 24.92
N LYS A 703 0.99 -15.66 25.29
CA LYS A 703 1.13 -14.19 25.25
C LYS A 703 2.21 -13.66 26.21
N GLN A 704 2.45 -14.34 27.33
CA GLN A 704 3.49 -13.95 28.29
C GLN A 704 4.90 -14.41 27.90
N TYR A 705 5.03 -15.56 27.25
CA TYR A 705 6.32 -16.06 26.77
C TYR A 705 6.72 -15.47 25.40
N GLY A 706 5.73 -15.13 24.57
CA GLY A 706 5.92 -14.54 23.24
C GLY A 706 6.60 -15.46 22.22
N PRO A 707 6.14 -16.70 21.99
CA PRO A 707 6.72 -17.54 20.94
C PRO A 707 6.41 -16.95 19.55
N VAL A 708 7.45 -16.67 18.77
CA VAL A 708 7.30 -16.15 17.39
C VAL A 708 6.70 -17.19 16.42
N SER A 709 7.05 -18.46 16.58
CA SER A 709 6.58 -19.54 15.71
C SER A 709 6.53 -20.87 16.48
N THR A 710 5.94 -21.89 15.87
CA THR A 710 6.10 -23.28 16.31
C THR A 710 7.04 -24.01 15.34
N PRO A 711 8.11 -24.67 15.81
CA PRO A 711 8.56 -24.77 17.20
C PRO A 711 9.38 -23.56 17.68
N HIS A 712 9.25 -23.18 18.95
CA HIS A 712 10.13 -22.21 19.62
C HIS A 712 10.40 -22.66 21.06
N LEU A 713 11.67 -22.77 21.43
CA LEU A 713 12.11 -23.33 22.71
C LEU A 713 12.70 -22.28 23.63
N PHE A 714 12.46 -22.46 24.92
CA PHE A 714 12.93 -21.62 26.02
C PHE A 714 13.60 -22.53 27.06
N VAL A 715 14.85 -22.27 27.42
CA VAL A 715 15.60 -23.03 28.43
C VAL A 715 15.81 -22.16 29.66
N PHE A 716 15.32 -22.65 30.80
CA PHE A 716 15.39 -21.98 32.09
C PHE A 716 16.31 -22.75 33.04
N ASP A 717 17.06 -22.00 33.86
CA ASP A 717 17.90 -22.59 34.91
C ASP A 717 17.10 -23.04 36.15
N GLU A 718 17.81 -23.51 37.17
CA GLU A 718 17.26 -24.00 38.43
C GLU A 718 16.44 -22.91 39.16
N LYS A 719 16.77 -21.63 38.95
CA LYS A 719 16.04 -20.48 39.50
C LYS A 719 14.90 -20.02 38.60
N ARG A 720 14.60 -20.77 37.54
CA ARG A 720 13.62 -20.46 36.49
C ARG A 720 13.89 -19.15 35.77
N VAL A 721 15.16 -18.80 35.59
CA VAL A 721 15.58 -17.64 34.81
C VAL A 721 15.93 -18.09 33.39
N LEU A 722 15.43 -17.37 32.38
CA LEU A 722 15.66 -17.70 30.97
C LEU A 722 17.14 -17.56 30.63
N ARG A 723 17.72 -18.63 30.07
CA ARG A 723 19.11 -18.70 29.62
C ARG A 723 19.23 -18.84 28.12
N TYR A 724 18.21 -19.38 27.46
CA TYR A 724 18.16 -19.51 26.02
C TYR A 724 16.74 -19.38 25.49
N ASN A 725 16.56 -18.70 24.35
CA ASN A 725 15.38 -18.88 23.51
C ASN A 725 15.75 -19.01 22.02
N GLY A 726 15.01 -19.82 21.28
CA GLY A 726 15.19 -19.96 19.84
C GLY A 726 14.84 -21.34 19.27
N ARG A 727 15.54 -21.74 18.20
CA ARG A 727 15.31 -23.00 17.49
C ARG A 727 15.84 -24.21 18.26
N PHE A 728 15.44 -25.43 17.91
CA PHE A 728 15.99 -26.64 18.56
C PHE A 728 17.43 -26.89 18.12
N ASP A 729 17.62 -26.89 16.80
CA ASP A 729 18.87 -26.97 16.06
C ASP A 729 18.70 -26.24 14.71
N ASP A 730 19.72 -26.30 13.85
CA ASP A 730 19.76 -25.61 12.56
C ASP A 730 19.30 -26.47 11.36
N MET A 731 18.49 -27.52 11.58
CA MET A 731 18.06 -28.43 10.52
C MET A 731 16.58 -28.80 10.61
N GLU A 732 15.77 -28.30 9.69
CA GLU A 732 14.33 -28.58 9.62
C GLU A 732 14.04 -29.96 8.98
N ASP A 733 14.88 -30.39 8.04
CA ASP A 733 14.73 -31.70 7.38
C ASP A 733 15.20 -32.83 8.31
N PRO A 734 14.30 -33.68 8.83
CA PRO A 734 14.65 -34.76 9.76
C PRO A 734 15.50 -35.85 9.10
N LYS A 735 15.71 -35.83 7.77
CA LYS A 735 16.62 -36.75 7.07
C LYS A 735 18.06 -36.26 7.06
N LYS A 736 18.31 -35.00 7.41
CA LYS A 736 19.65 -34.39 7.44
C LYS A 736 20.14 -34.28 8.87
N MET A 737 21.45 -34.34 9.04
CA MET A 737 22.08 -34.11 10.34
C MET A 737 22.25 -32.60 10.57
N PRO A 738 21.92 -32.08 11.76
CA PRO A 738 22.17 -30.69 12.09
C PRO A 738 23.67 -30.40 12.21
N HIS A 739 24.06 -29.16 11.92
CA HIS A 739 25.43 -28.67 12.12
C HIS A 739 25.62 -28.07 13.52
N SER A 740 24.54 -27.54 14.13
CA SER A 740 24.52 -27.06 15.51
C SER A 740 23.43 -27.73 16.33
N ASN A 741 23.68 -28.02 17.61
CA ASN A 741 22.69 -28.56 18.55
C ASN A 741 22.32 -27.51 19.61
N ASP A 742 21.70 -26.41 19.18
CA ASP A 742 21.59 -25.17 19.97
C ASP A 742 20.92 -25.38 21.35
N VAL A 743 19.82 -26.12 21.44
CA VAL A 743 19.15 -26.40 22.73
C VAL A 743 19.97 -27.32 23.62
N ARG A 744 20.67 -28.32 23.07
CA ARG A 744 21.54 -29.21 23.86
C ARG A 744 22.73 -28.43 24.42
N ASN A 745 23.35 -27.59 23.59
CA ASN A 745 24.43 -26.70 24.01
C ASN A 745 23.98 -25.79 25.16
N ALA A 746 22.76 -25.22 25.07
CA ALA A 746 22.20 -24.41 26.13
C ALA A 746 21.95 -25.21 27.41
N ILE A 747 21.36 -26.40 27.32
CA ILE A 747 21.12 -27.28 28.48
C ILE A 747 22.44 -27.66 29.15
N ASP A 748 23.44 -28.09 28.38
CA ASP A 748 24.74 -28.51 28.91
C ASP A 748 25.48 -27.36 29.61
N ALA A 749 25.43 -26.14 29.05
CA ALA A 749 26.00 -24.96 29.70
C ALA A 749 25.28 -24.65 31.03
N VAL A 750 23.94 -24.66 31.02
CA VAL A 750 23.16 -24.34 32.23
C VAL A 750 23.35 -25.41 33.33
N LEU A 751 23.48 -26.69 32.97
CA LEU A 751 23.80 -27.77 33.92
C LEU A 751 25.19 -27.60 34.56
N GLN A 752 26.12 -26.93 33.87
CA GLN A 752 27.45 -26.58 34.37
C GLN A 752 27.45 -25.23 35.12
N HIS A 753 26.29 -24.61 35.31
CA HIS A 753 26.14 -23.27 35.86
C HIS A 753 26.83 -22.17 35.03
N GLU A 754 26.95 -22.39 33.72
CA GLU A 754 27.49 -21.45 32.74
C GLU A 754 26.36 -20.80 31.91
N ASN A 755 26.68 -19.68 31.24
CA ASN A 755 25.78 -19.08 30.26
C ASN A 755 25.94 -19.78 28.90
N PRO A 756 24.84 -20.05 28.17
CA PRO A 756 24.95 -20.56 26.81
C PRO A 756 25.77 -19.60 25.93
N PRO A 757 26.74 -20.11 25.14
CA PRO A 757 27.58 -19.26 24.28
C PRO A 757 26.76 -18.54 23.19
N VAL A 758 25.63 -19.12 22.80
CA VAL A 758 24.61 -18.48 21.96
C VAL A 758 23.29 -18.56 22.71
N ALA A 759 22.89 -17.45 23.34
CA ALA A 759 21.68 -17.39 24.18
C ALA A 759 20.39 -17.15 23.36
N VAL A 760 20.50 -16.59 22.14
CA VAL A 760 19.34 -16.33 21.27
C VAL A 760 19.64 -16.80 19.86
N THR A 761 18.73 -17.55 19.26
CA THR A 761 18.80 -17.92 17.85
C THR A 761 17.50 -17.56 17.14
N LYS A 762 17.57 -17.33 15.83
CA LYS A 762 16.37 -17.14 15.01
C LYS A 762 15.59 -18.46 14.90
N VAL A 763 14.27 -18.35 14.82
CA VAL A 763 13.36 -19.50 14.65
C VAL A 763 12.78 -19.55 13.24
N PHE A 764 12.45 -20.74 12.78
CA PHE A 764 11.74 -20.99 11.54
C PHE A 764 10.60 -21.98 11.80
N GLY A 765 9.40 -21.67 11.32
CA GLY A 765 8.21 -22.46 11.62
C GLY A 765 6.91 -21.76 11.25
N CYS A 766 5.78 -22.37 11.62
CA CYS A 766 4.46 -21.78 11.43
C CYS A 766 4.20 -20.69 12.48
N SER A 767 3.61 -19.58 12.06
CA SER A 767 3.13 -18.54 12.98
C SER A 767 2.09 -19.10 13.96
N ILE A 768 2.01 -18.48 15.15
CA ILE A 768 1.02 -18.83 16.17
C ILE A 768 -0.39 -18.47 15.68
N LYS A 769 -1.35 -19.36 15.94
CA LYS A 769 -2.77 -19.19 15.56
C LYS A 769 -3.53 -18.51 16.68
N TRP A 770 -3.43 -17.19 16.73
CA TRP A 770 -4.08 -16.38 17.75
C TRP A 770 -5.59 -16.26 17.54
N LYS A 771 -6.40 -16.37 18.59
CA LYS A 771 -7.87 -16.20 18.54
C LYS A 771 -8.29 -14.83 18.01
N GLU A 772 -7.55 -13.78 18.38
CA GLU A 772 -7.78 -12.41 17.91
C GLU A 772 -7.59 -12.26 16.39
N LYS A 773 -6.92 -13.22 15.73
CA LYS A 773 -6.74 -13.28 14.28
C LYS A 773 -7.81 -14.13 13.57
N SER A 774 -8.90 -14.51 14.24
CA SER A 774 -10.01 -15.31 13.67
C SER A 774 -10.73 -14.64 12.48
N ASP A 775 -10.63 -13.31 12.34
CA ASP A 775 -11.16 -12.57 11.18
C ASP A 775 -10.58 -13.06 9.85
N TRP A 776 -9.36 -13.58 9.84
CA TRP A 776 -8.71 -14.14 8.66
C TRP A 776 -9.39 -15.41 8.16
N ILE A 777 -9.92 -16.24 9.08
CA ILE A 777 -10.73 -17.40 8.73
C ILE A 777 -12.04 -16.95 8.09
N ARG A 778 -12.69 -15.93 8.63
CA ARG A 778 -13.91 -15.36 8.05
C ARG A 778 -13.66 -14.87 6.62
N LYS A 779 -12.53 -14.17 6.38
CA LYS A 779 -12.12 -13.76 5.03
C LYS A 779 -11.89 -14.94 4.11
N ALA A 780 -11.15 -15.97 4.55
CA ALA A 780 -10.93 -17.18 3.76
C ALA A 780 -12.24 -17.88 3.37
N ARG A 781 -13.18 -18.01 4.33
CA ARG A 781 -14.52 -18.56 4.08
C ARG A 781 -15.31 -17.76 3.05
N VAL A 782 -15.27 -16.42 3.14
CA VAL A 782 -15.93 -15.54 2.15
C VAL A 782 -15.27 -15.68 0.77
N THR A 783 -13.94 -15.76 0.70
CA THR A 783 -13.22 -15.99 -0.56
C THR A 783 -13.64 -17.32 -1.18
N TRP A 784 -13.60 -18.43 -0.43
CA TRP A 784 -14.01 -19.75 -0.93
C TRP A 784 -15.48 -19.79 -1.34
N ALA A 785 -16.36 -19.13 -0.59
CA ALA A 785 -17.77 -19.02 -0.94
C ALA A 785 -18.03 -18.26 -2.26
N ASN A 786 -17.12 -17.37 -2.67
CA ASN A 786 -17.20 -16.60 -3.90
C ASN A 786 -16.45 -17.25 -5.08
N GLU A 787 -15.77 -18.39 -4.87
CA GLU A 787 -15.11 -19.09 -5.96
C GLU A 787 -16.15 -19.63 -6.95
N PRO A 788 -15.93 -19.50 -8.27
CA PRO A 788 -16.90 -19.93 -9.26
C PRO A 788 -17.08 -21.44 -9.21
N VAL A 789 -18.33 -21.88 -8.97
CA VAL A 789 -18.71 -23.29 -9.03
C VAL A 789 -19.35 -23.58 -10.38
N SER A 790 -18.77 -24.55 -11.10
CA SER A 790 -19.27 -25.00 -12.40
C SER A 790 -19.50 -26.50 -12.41
N LEU A 791 -20.36 -26.97 -13.31
CA LEU A 791 -20.66 -28.38 -13.54
C LEU A 791 -20.62 -28.65 -15.05
N GLN A 792 -19.65 -29.44 -15.49
CA GLN A 792 -19.45 -29.75 -16.92
C GLN A 792 -19.92 -31.17 -17.23
N SER A 793 -20.36 -31.44 -18.46
CA SER A 793 -20.68 -32.81 -18.88
C SER A 793 -19.41 -33.57 -19.28
N VAL A 794 -19.31 -34.85 -18.92
CA VAL A 794 -18.14 -35.71 -19.23
C VAL A 794 -18.57 -37.08 -19.76
N GLY A 795 -17.85 -37.58 -20.77
CA GLY A 795 -18.05 -38.92 -21.34
C GLY A 795 -17.16 -39.98 -20.69
N VAL A 796 -17.41 -41.25 -21.02
CA VAL A 796 -16.67 -42.41 -20.48
C VAL A 796 -15.16 -42.32 -20.74
N ASP A 797 -14.74 -41.95 -21.96
CA ASP A 797 -13.31 -41.86 -22.33
C ASP A 797 -12.55 -40.83 -21.50
N SER A 798 -13.17 -39.68 -21.23
CA SER A 798 -12.61 -38.64 -20.38
C SER A 798 -12.51 -39.09 -18.91
N ILE A 799 -13.49 -39.85 -18.41
CA ILE A 799 -13.42 -40.46 -17.07
C ILE A 799 -12.27 -41.47 -16.98
N GLN A 800 -12.07 -42.31 -17.98
CA GLN A 800 -10.91 -43.20 -18.03
C GLN A 800 -9.59 -42.42 -17.99
N SER A 801 -9.51 -41.27 -18.68
CA SER A 801 -8.34 -40.39 -18.59
C SER A 801 -8.15 -39.80 -17.19
N LEU A 802 -9.22 -39.52 -16.44
CA LEU A 802 -9.13 -39.10 -15.04
C LEU A 802 -8.56 -40.21 -14.15
N VAL A 803 -9.00 -41.46 -14.36
CA VAL A 803 -8.52 -42.64 -13.61
C VAL A 803 -7.07 -42.98 -13.94
N ARG A 804 -6.64 -42.87 -15.20
CA ARG A 804 -5.23 -43.06 -15.59
C ARG A 804 -4.27 -42.09 -14.89
N ASN A 805 -4.79 -40.95 -14.43
CA ASN A 805 -4.06 -39.90 -13.72
C ASN A 805 -2.66 -39.59 -14.30
N ASN A 806 -2.61 -39.17 -15.56
CA ASN A 806 -1.36 -38.74 -16.22
C ASN A 806 -0.81 -37.39 -15.68
N SER A 807 -1.37 -36.86 -14.59
CA SER A 807 -0.93 -35.62 -13.96
C SER A 807 0.06 -35.91 -12.84
N SER A 808 0.74 -34.88 -12.32
CA SER A 808 1.58 -34.99 -11.13
C SER A 808 0.80 -34.90 -9.80
N LYS A 809 -0.53 -34.75 -9.85
CA LYS A 809 -1.38 -34.54 -8.67
C LYS A 809 -1.92 -35.86 -8.13
N LEU A 810 -2.04 -35.95 -6.81
CA LEU A 810 -2.82 -37.01 -6.16
C LEU A 810 -4.31 -36.71 -6.42
N ARG A 811 -5.07 -37.65 -6.95
CA ARG A 811 -6.45 -37.40 -7.39
C ARG A 811 -7.46 -38.14 -6.52
N LEU A 812 -8.37 -37.40 -5.90
CA LEU A 812 -9.54 -37.95 -5.20
C LEU A 812 -10.74 -37.84 -6.14
N ILE A 813 -11.26 -38.97 -6.60
CA ILE A 813 -12.48 -39.02 -7.42
C ILE A 813 -13.65 -39.47 -6.55
N ASN A 814 -14.74 -38.72 -6.52
CA ASN A 814 -15.98 -39.08 -5.85
C ASN A 814 -17.14 -39.16 -6.85
N LEU A 815 -17.89 -40.26 -6.81
CA LEU A 815 -19.14 -40.44 -7.54
C LEU A 815 -20.31 -40.26 -6.61
N TRP A 816 -21.25 -39.41 -7.01
CA TRP A 816 -22.38 -39.00 -6.18
C TRP A 816 -23.63 -38.68 -7.01
N ALA A 817 -24.77 -38.48 -6.35
CA ALA A 817 -25.96 -37.94 -6.98
C ALA A 817 -26.83 -37.20 -5.95
N THR A 818 -27.62 -36.21 -6.39
CA THR A 818 -28.46 -35.40 -5.47
C THR A 818 -29.59 -36.17 -4.78
N TRP A 819 -29.96 -37.34 -5.31
CA TRP A 819 -30.95 -38.25 -4.72
C TRP A 819 -30.33 -39.28 -3.76
N CYS A 820 -28.99 -39.38 -3.71
CA CYS A 820 -28.27 -40.26 -2.82
C CYS A 820 -28.01 -39.56 -1.47
N VAL A 821 -28.79 -39.91 -0.44
CA VAL A 821 -28.66 -39.34 0.91
C VAL A 821 -27.23 -39.46 1.49
N PRO A 822 -26.58 -40.65 1.51
CA PRO A 822 -25.23 -40.75 2.06
C PRO A 822 -24.21 -39.89 1.30
N CYS A 823 -24.40 -39.72 -0.02
CA CYS A 823 -23.55 -38.85 -0.84
C CYS A 823 -23.66 -37.38 -0.42
N VAL A 824 -24.89 -36.89 -0.24
CA VAL A 824 -25.15 -35.51 0.21
C VAL A 824 -24.60 -35.27 1.62
N GLN A 825 -24.65 -36.27 2.49
CA GLN A 825 -24.14 -36.18 3.87
C GLN A 825 -22.61 -36.09 3.94
N GLU A 826 -21.88 -36.83 3.10
CA GLU A 826 -20.40 -36.82 3.14
C GLU A 826 -19.77 -35.65 2.36
N PHE A 827 -20.51 -35.05 1.44
CA PHE A 827 -19.99 -34.06 0.50
C PHE A 827 -19.26 -32.87 1.17
N PRO A 828 -19.75 -32.29 2.29
CA PRO A 828 -19.04 -31.22 2.98
C PRO A 828 -17.62 -31.61 3.41
N GLU A 829 -17.42 -32.85 3.85
CA GLU A 829 -16.08 -33.34 4.25
C GLU A 829 -15.14 -33.45 3.05
N LEU A 830 -15.64 -33.80 1.86
CA LEU A 830 -14.83 -33.80 0.63
C LEU A 830 -14.36 -32.38 0.28
N VAL A 831 -15.24 -31.38 0.44
CA VAL A 831 -14.92 -29.97 0.23
C VAL A 831 -13.88 -29.51 1.26
N THR A 832 -14.04 -29.87 2.54
CA THR A 832 -13.04 -29.60 3.58
C THR A 832 -11.67 -30.19 3.23
N ILE A 833 -11.61 -31.47 2.86
CA ILE A 833 -10.37 -32.16 2.45
C ILE A 833 -9.75 -31.47 1.23
N SER A 834 -10.56 -31.04 0.26
CA SER A 834 -10.09 -30.27 -0.89
C SER A 834 -9.45 -28.95 -0.45
N HIS A 835 -10.10 -28.15 0.39
CA HIS A 835 -9.51 -26.90 0.89
C HIS A 835 -8.24 -27.12 1.71
N MET A 836 -8.12 -28.25 2.43
CA MET A 836 -6.91 -28.58 3.17
C MET A 836 -5.71 -28.85 2.26
N TYR A 837 -5.90 -29.64 1.20
CA TYR A 837 -4.78 -30.25 0.48
C TYR A 837 -4.61 -29.80 -0.97
N ARG A 838 -5.56 -29.06 -1.55
CA ARG A 838 -5.54 -28.70 -2.99
C ARG A 838 -4.29 -27.92 -3.40
N ASP A 839 -3.80 -27.05 -2.51
CA ASP A 839 -2.61 -26.22 -2.76
C ASP A 839 -1.30 -27.01 -2.60
N ARG A 840 -1.38 -28.25 -2.09
CA ARG A 840 -0.27 -29.21 -2.00
C ARG A 840 -0.32 -30.32 -3.02
N GLY A 841 -1.19 -30.20 -4.02
CA GLY A 841 -1.24 -31.14 -5.14
C GLY A 841 -2.30 -32.24 -5.02
N LEU A 842 -3.24 -32.15 -4.08
CA LEU A 842 -4.48 -32.91 -4.16
C LEU A 842 -5.40 -32.29 -5.24
N GLN A 843 -6.07 -33.13 -6.03
CA GLN A 843 -7.14 -32.71 -6.92
C GLN A 843 -8.41 -33.49 -6.57
N LEU A 844 -9.42 -32.79 -6.03
CA LEU A 844 -10.76 -33.34 -5.93
C LEU A 844 -11.47 -33.23 -7.29
N VAL A 845 -11.98 -34.36 -7.77
CA VAL A 845 -12.87 -34.44 -8.93
C VAL A 845 -14.17 -35.10 -8.49
N THR A 846 -15.29 -34.43 -8.68
CA THR A 846 -16.61 -35.01 -8.37
C THR A 846 -17.35 -35.34 -9.67
N ILE A 847 -18.02 -36.49 -9.71
CA ILE A 847 -18.78 -36.96 -10.86
C ILE A 847 -20.22 -37.24 -10.41
N SER A 848 -21.12 -36.34 -10.76
CA SER A 848 -22.57 -36.50 -10.54
C SER A 848 -23.15 -37.52 -11.53
N LEU A 849 -23.92 -38.46 -11.02
CA LEU A 849 -24.75 -39.43 -11.77
C LEU A 849 -26.22 -39.00 -11.83
N ASP A 850 -26.50 -37.73 -11.56
CA ASP A 850 -27.81 -37.14 -11.85
C ASP A 850 -28.04 -37.12 -13.36
N ASP A 851 -29.27 -37.45 -13.76
CA ASP A 851 -29.66 -37.42 -15.17
C ASP A 851 -29.67 -35.95 -15.68
N SER A 852 -29.65 -35.76 -17.00
CA SER A 852 -29.54 -34.42 -17.61
C SER A 852 -30.60 -33.42 -17.11
N ALA A 853 -31.82 -33.90 -16.85
CA ALA A 853 -32.92 -33.10 -16.29
C ALA A 853 -32.65 -32.55 -14.88
N ALA A 854 -31.74 -33.16 -14.11
CA ALA A 854 -31.37 -32.76 -12.76
C ALA A 854 -30.03 -32.00 -12.69
N GLN A 855 -29.41 -31.65 -13.83
CA GLN A 855 -28.14 -30.95 -13.88
C GLN A 855 -28.16 -29.61 -13.11
N GLU A 856 -29.22 -28.82 -13.24
CA GLU A 856 -29.35 -27.57 -12.47
C GLU A 856 -29.44 -27.80 -10.96
N LYS A 857 -30.12 -28.87 -10.54
CA LYS A 857 -30.23 -29.23 -9.12
C LYS A 857 -28.86 -29.63 -8.56
N ALA A 858 -28.10 -30.41 -9.31
CA ALA A 858 -26.73 -30.77 -8.96
C ALA A 858 -25.81 -29.54 -8.90
N LEU A 859 -25.90 -28.62 -9.87
CA LEU A 859 -25.13 -27.38 -9.85
C LEU A 859 -25.48 -26.50 -8.63
N ARG A 860 -26.77 -26.34 -8.30
CA ARG A 860 -27.20 -25.59 -7.10
C ARG A 860 -26.71 -26.23 -5.81
N PHE A 861 -26.69 -27.57 -5.74
CA PHE A 861 -26.10 -28.28 -4.61
C PHE A 861 -24.61 -27.96 -4.48
N LEU A 862 -23.84 -28.09 -5.55
CA LEU A 862 -22.41 -27.76 -5.55
C LEU A 862 -22.13 -26.30 -5.16
N GLN A 863 -22.95 -25.36 -5.64
CA GLN A 863 -22.87 -23.94 -5.27
C GLN A 863 -23.14 -23.73 -3.78
N ARG A 864 -24.13 -24.42 -3.21
CA ARG A 864 -24.45 -24.35 -1.78
C ARG A 864 -23.33 -24.93 -0.92
N GLU A 865 -22.76 -26.06 -1.33
CA GLU A 865 -21.62 -26.69 -0.66
C GLU A 865 -20.28 -26.00 -0.98
N GLN A 866 -20.30 -24.91 -1.77
CA GLN A 866 -19.11 -24.11 -2.13
C GLN A 866 -18.01 -24.94 -2.79
N SER A 867 -18.38 -25.95 -3.58
CA SER A 867 -17.44 -26.88 -4.20
C SER A 867 -16.86 -26.30 -5.49
N SER A 868 -15.83 -25.47 -5.35
CA SER A 868 -15.06 -24.91 -6.47
C SER A 868 -14.07 -25.88 -7.12
N SER A 869 -14.12 -27.16 -6.73
CA SER A 869 -13.35 -28.24 -7.32
C SER A 869 -13.77 -28.55 -8.77
N THR A 870 -13.07 -29.48 -9.42
CA THR A 870 -13.49 -29.95 -10.75
C THR A 870 -14.74 -30.81 -10.61
N ASN A 871 -15.89 -30.33 -11.10
CA ASN A 871 -17.14 -31.07 -11.02
C ASN A 871 -17.65 -31.44 -12.43
N TYR A 872 -17.97 -32.72 -12.59
CA TYR A 872 -18.54 -33.27 -13.80
C TYR A 872 -19.91 -33.89 -13.55
N ARG A 873 -20.74 -33.92 -14.60
CA ARG A 873 -21.93 -34.76 -14.71
C ARG A 873 -21.66 -35.80 -15.78
N PHE A 874 -21.91 -37.08 -15.48
CA PHE A 874 -21.75 -38.14 -16.46
C PHE A 874 -22.80 -38.01 -17.58
N ALA A 875 -22.35 -37.91 -18.83
CA ALA A 875 -23.21 -37.64 -19.98
C ALA A 875 -23.70 -38.90 -20.73
N GLY A 876 -23.22 -40.09 -20.36
CA GLY A 876 -23.62 -41.33 -21.03
C GLY A 876 -24.92 -41.92 -20.52
N ASP A 877 -25.66 -42.57 -21.41
CA ASP A 877 -26.92 -43.25 -21.07
C ASP A 877 -26.71 -44.65 -20.47
N ASP A 878 -25.49 -45.19 -20.56
CA ASP A 878 -25.13 -46.53 -20.09
C ASP A 878 -24.25 -46.44 -18.82
N LYS A 879 -24.91 -46.59 -17.66
CA LYS A 879 -24.26 -46.56 -16.34
C LYS A 879 -23.36 -47.79 -16.10
N TYR A 880 -23.59 -48.91 -16.80
CA TYR A 880 -22.74 -50.11 -16.68
C TYR A 880 -21.40 -49.91 -17.38
N LYS A 881 -21.38 -49.23 -18.54
CA LYS A 881 -20.12 -48.81 -19.17
C LYS A 881 -19.29 -47.89 -18.29
N LEU A 882 -19.94 -47.01 -17.52
CA LEU A 882 -19.25 -46.19 -16.54
C LEU A 882 -18.61 -47.03 -15.43
N ILE A 883 -19.37 -47.98 -14.87
CA ILE A 883 -18.90 -48.88 -13.80
C ILE A 883 -17.63 -49.63 -14.25
N GLU A 884 -17.70 -50.28 -15.41
CA GLU A 884 -16.56 -51.01 -15.98
C GLU A 884 -15.36 -50.09 -16.31
N ALA A 885 -15.63 -48.85 -16.72
CA ALA A 885 -14.59 -47.91 -17.11
C ALA A 885 -13.87 -47.25 -15.93
N ILE A 886 -14.53 -47.10 -14.77
CA ILE A 886 -13.97 -46.36 -13.64
C ILE A 886 -13.24 -47.28 -12.66
N ASP A 887 -13.86 -48.39 -12.27
CA ASP A 887 -13.28 -49.42 -11.41
C ASP A 887 -14.12 -50.70 -11.54
N PRO A 888 -13.62 -51.76 -12.22
CA PRO A 888 -14.34 -53.02 -12.36
C PRO A 888 -14.71 -53.70 -11.04
N LYS A 889 -14.14 -53.28 -9.90
CA LYS A 889 -14.52 -53.81 -8.58
C LYS A 889 -15.75 -53.11 -8.00
N TRP A 890 -16.07 -51.91 -8.47
CA TRP A 890 -17.24 -51.16 -8.02
C TRP A 890 -18.52 -51.80 -8.57
N GLN A 891 -19.54 -51.98 -7.71
CA GLN A 891 -20.81 -52.60 -8.11
C GLN A 891 -21.89 -51.55 -8.47
N GLY A 892 -21.51 -50.27 -8.60
CA GLY A 892 -22.40 -49.19 -9.01
C GLY A 892 -23.16 -48.50 -7.87
N ALA A 893 -23.01 -48.92 -6.62
CA ALA A 893 -23.67 -48.25 -5.50
C ALA A 893 -22.95 -46.96 -5.08
N LEU A 894 -23.72 -45.91 -4.81
CA LEU A 894 -23.22 -44.60 -4.41
C LEU A 894 -23.31 -44.37 -2.89
N PRO A 895 -22.44 -43.53 -2.30
CA PRO A 895 -21.29 -42.89 -2.95
C PRO A 895 -20.15 -43.89 -3.21
N TYR A 896 -19.25 -43.52 -4.11
CA TYR A 896 -18.00 -44.23 -4.34
C TYR A 896 -16.84 -43.24 -4.38
N SER A 897 -15.81 -43.47 -3.58
CA SER A 897 -14.64 -42.60 -3.51
C SER A 897 -13.36 -43.37 -3.78
N MET A 898 -12.45 -42.82 -4.58
CA MET A 898 -11.15 -43.41 -4.86
C MET A 898 -10.02 -42.38 -4.82
N LEU A 899 -8.88 -42.76 -4.26
CA LEU A 899 -7.65 -41.97 -4.25
C LEU A 899 -6.64 -42.62 -5.22
N ILE A 900 -6.14 -41.82 -6.17
CA ILE A 900 -5.35 -42.30 -7.29
C ILE A 900 -4.03 -41.53 -7.35
N GLU A 901 -2.91 -42.24 -7.25
CA GLU A 901 -1.57 -41.70 -7.44
C GLU A 901 -1.33 -41.31 -8.92
N PRO A 902 -0.38 -40.40 -9.21
CA PRO A 902 0.15 -40.23 -10.56
C PRO A 902 0.50 -41.57 -11.23
N GLY A 903 0.03 -41.77 -12.46
CA GLY A 903 0.20 -43.03 -13.18
C GLY A 903 -0.94 -44.05 -13.00
N GLY A 904 -2.00 -43.69 -12.25
CA GLY A 904 -3.27 -44.42 -12.24
C GLY A 904 -3.37 -45.55 -11.21
N LYS A 905 -2.43 -45.63 -10.27
CA LYS A 905 -2.50 -46.59 -9.16
C LYS A 905 -3.55 -46.12 -8.14
N ILE A 906 -4.61 -46.90 -8.00
CA ILE A 906 -5.65 -46.69 -6.98
C ILE A 906 -5.11 -47.19 -5.63
N VAL A 907 -4.91 -46.28 -4.68
CA VAL A 907 -4.42 -46.58 -3.33
C VAL A 907 -5.51 -46.64 -2.27
N TYR A 908 -6.68 -46.09 -2.59
CA TYR A 908 -7.88 -46.18 -1.78
C TYR A 908 -9.10 -46.27 -2.70
N ALA A 909 -10.05 -47.13 -2.37
CA ALA A 909 -11.35 -47.20 -3.00
C ALA A 909 -12.38 -47.66 -1.97
N ARG A 910 -13.51 -46.96 -1.88
CA ARG A 910 -14.57 -47.28 -0.92
C ARG A 910 -15.95 -47.03 -1.49
N GLN A 911 -16.79 -48.05 -1.38
CA GLN A 911 -18.23 -47.95 -1.57
C GLN A 911 -18.92 -47.62 -0.25
N GLY A 912 -19.82 -46.64 -0.28
CA GLY A 912 -20.43 -46.06 0.92
C GLY A 912 -19.62 -44.88 1.48
N GLN A 913 -20.12 -44.31 2.57
CA GLN A 913 -19.56 -43.07 3.12
C GLN A 913 -18.07 -43.21 3.47
N ILE A 914 -17.29 -42.19 3.17
CA ILE A 914 -15.88 -42.10 3.59
C ILE A 914 -15.76 -42.04 5.11
N ASP A 915 -14.60 -42.46 5.61
CA ASP A 915 -14.14 -42.10 6.95
C ASP A 915 -13.17 -40.91 6.76
N PRO A 916 -13.57 -39.69 7.15
CA PRO A 916 -12.77 -38.49 6.87
C PRO A 916 -11.40 -38.52 7.55
N GLU A 917 -11.30 -39.05 8.78
CA GLU A 917 -10.04 -39.11 9.52
C GLU A 917 -9.08 -40.11 8.87
N ALA A 918 -9.58 -41.31 8.53
CA ALA A 918 -8.77 -42.30 7.82
C ALA A 918 -8.32 -41.79 6.45
N LEU A 919 -9.21 -41.10 5.71
CA LEU A 919 -8.88 -40.54 4.40
C LEU A 919 -7.84 -39.40 4.49
N LYS A 920 -7.99 -38.46 5.44
CA LYS A 920 -7.00 -37.42 5.72
C LYS A 920 -5.64 -38.03 6.04
N LYS A 921 -5.60 -39.05 6.91
CA LYS A 921 -4.36 -39.77 7.24
C LYS A 921 -3.73 -40.45 6.02
N MET A 922 -4.52 -41.13 5.19
CA MET A 922 -4.03 -41.76 3.96
C MET A 922 -3.47 -40.74 2.97
N ILE A 923 -4.17 -39.62 2.75
CA ILE A 923 -3.68 -38.51 1.92
C ILE A 923 -2.37 -37.96 2.49
N PHE A 924 -2.32 -37.72 3.81
CA PHE A 924 -1.17 -37.15 4.49
C PHE A 924 0.07 -38.05 4.44
N ASP A 925 -0.11 -39.37 4.65
CA ASP A 925 0.98 -40.36 4.62
C ASP A 925 1.39 -40.78 3.20
N ASP A 926 0.64 -40.37 2.17
CA ASP A 926 0.94 -40.68 0.78
C ASP A 926 2.30 -40.06 0.36
N PRO A 927 3.18 -40.82 -0.34
CA PRO A 927 4.48 -40.33 -0.79
C PRO A 927 4.42 -39.06 -1.65
N TYR A 928 3.31 -38.79 -2.34
CA TYR A 928 3.13 -37.59 -3.17
C TYR A 928 2.84 -36.34 -2.34
N MET A 929 2.18 -36.47 -1.19
CA MET A 929 1.91 -35.36 -0.26
C MET A 929 3.08 -35.13 0.70
N GLY A 930 3.45 -36.14 1.51
CA GLY A 930 4.56 -36.08 2.46
C GLY A 930 4.34 -35.16 3.68
N ARG A 931 5.03 -35.49 4.79
CA ARG A 931 4.90 -34.86 6.12
C ARG A 931 5.66 -33.53 6.31
N ILE A 932 6.54 -33.18 5.39
CA ILE A 932 7.46 -32.02 5.48
C ILE A 932 7.62 -31.41 4.08
N TYR A 933 8.17 -30.19 4.01
CA TYR A 933 8.57 -29.58 2.74
C TYR A 933 9.51 -30.51 1.96
N LYS A 934 9.22 -30.72 0.67
CA LYS A 934 10.05 -31.51 -0.24
C LYS A 934 11.13 -30.67 -0.90
#